data_AF-A0A0H2M9F9-F1
#
_entry.id   AF-A0A0H2M9F9-F1
#
_cell.length_a   1.000
_cell.length_b   1.000
_cell.length_c   1.000
_cell.angle_alpha   90.00
_cell.angle_beta   90.00
_cell.angle_gamma   90.00
#
_symmetry.space_group_name_H-M   'P 1'
#
loop_
_entity.id
_entity.type
_entity.pdbx_description
1 polymer ?
#
loop_
_entity_poly.entity_id
_entity_poly.type
_entity_poly.pdbx_seq_one_letter_code
_entity_poly.pdbx_strand_id
1 'polypeptide(L)'
;EVKKEFTGPGLPKDASFSYSVDTFQGDGKINVANCNNKSEYYWKILKHGEGWMQMANRATSQCLHFKENSSLPGQAIAEWASCTGSANQVYRVADKTTPEYYASNIALKNDSESACFSDPDANGKITMVDCTKGAKYNYVIDIRGYIKFINAKSGNCIQPENYQNGAFLIEKPCTQLDYQWWNPTTVPGGWRIQNAQTNTCTHAPGLGQTAVTETCKDWAQSVIAPVIDPYSGITYTNDASLLLSPAIPETTADVGICLAHVTSAGNTQVTGTLGNDRKCYFNFKGKDLSVPAGGKNTTVSVLDGTIWQAHTMGEKIPEYAVPGGFLDAGAKSKATYICRAKVNYGSTKFGWVAEENSGNNLCNYQLMHNSEDAHGYTRPAQDFEVLVRRADKAYLLHLSDLKPGGSSAGQDPIIKTRANQKSLYEGERNTKAIELGPQAQNGSPLSGYVPDGDNGPKITNTGNIVTIKGRVRGGSRGAIWRIPENLAPENTILFRVKTSFGNVIIGIKRDGTIVPIEEFWRGNMWIDFAGVEFSTSSVALAVKGTGPSPMDSEGSGWQTSGKYASPRAAKVGSHVVVNGVVTGHNGNFEMTRGAVIASLPDGMRPSKQLQFNVPMQKIGESITSGIVNVYPDGRIALEGRDYDVQNKIFVSLSGISFEATANSFTRADEYGPLLNGWKPDQEHNGGYAFSIENDIVTFSGGVIAGGRGDFWKMSTNAAPPERLVFTAKTSEDIVRLDILPNGMVSANNYFFDFNWLSLEGIVYSRRKPNALPFENGWEQVDGYAAPGVVKVGKQIVVTGVVARSAQQNNQDYNPFGVNPSETRLVARLPEGMHPAKTLRFDTLNTNVKSNNPGTIRVEIYTDGRIEVPGNIEISDVKSISLSGITFNVQ
;
A
#
# COMPACT_ATOMS: atom_id res chain seq x y z
N GLU A 1 -12.42 -32.59 46.09
CA GLU A 1 -11.28 -33.25 46.77
C GLU A 1 -11.38 -34.75 46.57
N VAL A 2 -10.26 -35.40 46.24
CA VAL A 2 -10.18 -36.87 46.28
C VAL A 2 -9.26 -37.24 47.43
N LYS A 3 -9.78 -37.93 48.45
CA LYS A 3 -8.96 -38.48 49.53
C LYS A 3 -8.10 -39.61 48.98
N LYS A 4 -6.77 -39.47 49.06
CA LYS A 4 -5.84 -40.59 48.85
C LYS A 4 -5.41 -41.12 50.20
N GLU A 5 -5.59 -42.41 50.40
CA GLU A 5 -5.09 -43.13 51.57
C GLU A 5 -3.78 -43.83 51.22
N PHE A 6 -2.76 -43.65 52.06
CA PHE A 6 -1.52 -44.41 51.99
C PHE A 6 -1.49 -45.43 53.11
N THR A 7 -1.39 -46.70 52.74
CA THR A 7 -1.04 -47.78 53.66
C THR A 7 0.31 -48.34 53.27
N GLY A 8 1.26 -48.34 54.21
CA GLY A 8 2.62 -48.86 54.02
C GLY A 8 2.93 -49.92 55.06
N PRO A 9 3.72 -50.96 54.73
CA PRO A 9 3.97 -52.11 55.61
C PRO A 9 4.74 -51.79 56.91
N GLY A 10 5.14 -50.53 57.13
CA GLY A 10 5.79 -50.06 58.36
C GLY A 10 5.00 -49.00 59.14
N LEU A 11 3.76 -48.68 58.75
CA LEU A 11 2.92 -47.74 59.51
C LEU A 11 2.10 -48.49 60.58
N PRO A 12 1.86 -47.88 61.77
CA PRO A 12 0.99 -48.46 62.79
C PRO A 12 -0.39 -48.78 62.19
N LYS A 13 -0.99 -49.91 62.58
CA LYS A 13 -2.26 -50.44 62.02
C LYS A 13 -3.45 -49.46 62.11
N ASP A 14 -3.33 -48.39 62.90
CA ASP A 14 -4.37 -47.38 63.12
C ASP A 14 -4.00 -45.98 62.60
N ALA A 15 -2.91 -45.84 61.84
CA ALA A 15 -2.43 -44.55 61.32
C ALA A 15 -2.54 -44.47 59.79
N SER A 16 -3.76 -44.40 59.27
CA SER A 16 -4.00 -43.86 57.92
C SER A 16 -4.05 -42.34 58.01
N PHE A 17 -3.08 -41.65 57.43
CA PHE A 17 -3.22 -40.22 57.21
C PHE A 17 -3.87 -40.01 55.85
N SER A 18 -5.04 -39.37 55.85
CA SER A 18 -5.68 -38.89 54.63
C SER A 18 -5.40 -37.40 54.52
N TYR A 19 -4.85 -36.99 53.39
CA TYR A 19 -4.73 -35.57 53.06
C TYR A 19 -5.60 -35.30 51.85
N SER A 20 -6.34 -34.19 51.92
CA SER A 20 -7.07 -33.68 50.78
C SER A 20 -6.08 -33.20 49.74
N VAL A 21 -6.09 -33.84 48.57
CA VAL A 21 -5.44 -33.27 47.39
C VAL A 21 -6.52 -32.54 46.62
N ASP A 22 -6.32 -31.24 46.40
CA ASP A 22 -7.06 -30.48 45.40
C ASP A 22 -6.77 -31.10 44.04
N THR A 23 -7.59 -32.06 43.64
CA THR A 23 -7.55 -32.63 42.30
C THR A 23 -8.06 -31.57 41.35
N PHE A 24 -7.13 -30.88 40.69
CA PHE A 24 -7.43 -30.04 39.55
C PHE A 24 -8.11 -30.90 38.47
N GLN A 25 -9.40 -30.66 38.26
CA GLN A 25 -10.20 -31.36 37.23
C GLN A 25 -10.11 -30.64 35.87
N GLY A 26 -9.62 -29.40 35.84
CA GLY A 26 -9.67 -28.52 34.68
C GLY A 26 -11.11 -28.10 34.34
N ASP A 27 -11.27 -26.96 33.67
CA ASP A 27 -12.54 -26.50 33.11
C ASP A 27 -12.67 -26.86 31.61
N GLY A 28 -11.77 -27.73 31.12
CA GLY A 28 -11.66 -28.09 29.71
C GLY A 28 -10.85 -27.09 28.87
N LYS A 29 -10.43 -25.94 29.42
CA LYS A 29 -9.70 -24.91 28.67
C LYS A 29 -8.23 -24.83 29.07
N ILE A 30 -7.42 -24.34 28.13
CA ILE A 30 -5.98 -24.13 28.31
C ILE A 30 -5.70 -22.64 28.12
N ASN A 31 -5.12 -22.00 29.13
CA ASN A 31 -4.76 -20.59 29.12
C ASN A 31 -3.27 -20.41 29.42
N VAL A 32 -2.67 -19.38 28.84
CA VAL A 32 -1.32 -18.94 29.22
C VAL A 32 -1.43 -18.08 30.47
N ALA A 33 -0.72 -18.45 31.53
CA ALA A 33 -0.71 -17.74 32.82
C ALA A 33 0.71 -17.72 33.40
N ASN A 34 0.91 -16.95 34.47
CA ASN A 34 2.17 -16.93 35.22
C ASN A 34 2.52 -18.36 35.68
N CYS A 35 3.79 -18.75 35.50
CA CYS A 35 4.24 -20.07 35.88
C CYS A 35 4.11 -20.27 37.38
N ASN A 36 3.44 -21.35 37.79
CA ASN A 36 3.34 -21.78 39.17
C ASN A 36 3.89 -23.20 39.31
N ASN A 37 4.49 -23.50 40.46
CA ASN A 37 4.99 -24.83 40.76
C ASN A 37 3.85 -25.76 41.24
N LYS A 38 2.92 -26.10 40.34
CA LYS A 38 1.79 -26.99 40.62
C LYS A 38 1.56 -28.00 39.49
N SER A 39 0.98 -29.17 39.79
CA SER A 39 0.89 -30.29 38.83
C SER A 39 0.14 -29.95 37.54
N GLU A 40 -0.78 -29.00 37.57
CA GLU A 40 -1.52 -28.51 36.40
C GLU A 40 -0.66 -27.69 35.41
N TYR A 41 0.53 -27.21 35.82
CA TYR A 41 1.49 -26.52 34.93
C TYR A 41 2.53 -27.47 34.35
N TYR A 42 2.59 -28.72 34.81
CA TYR A 42 3.55 -29.72 34.35
C TYR A 42 2.96 -30.64 33.29
N TRP A 43 3.78 -30.93 32.28
CA TRP A 43 3.42 -31.79 31.15
C TRP A 43 4.29 -33.05 31.14
N LYS A 44 3.66 -34.20 30.93
CA LYS A 44 4.31 -35.46 30.61
C LYS A 44 4.37 -35.59 29.10
N ILE A 45 5.59 -35.70 28.57
CA ILE A 45 5.82 -35.95 27.15
C ILE A 45 5.70 -37.46 26.90
N LEU A 46 4.79 -37.84 26.00
CA LEU A 46 4.56 -39.21 25.57
C LEU A 46 5.12 -39.37 24.16
N LYS A 47 6.09 -40.27 23.97
CA LYS A 47 6.65 -40.56 22.65
C LYS A 47 5.55 -41.09 21.71
N HIS A 48 5.48 -40.56 20.48
CA HIS A 48 4.49 -40.97 19.49
C HIS A 48 5.17 -41.15 18.12
N GLY A 49 5.99 -42.19 17.95
CA GLY A 49 6.79 -42.38 16.73
C GLY A 49 8.13 -41.62 16.76
N GLU A 50 8.74 -41.43 15.58
CA GLU A 50 10.03 -40.74 15.45
C GLU A 50 9.85 -39.22 15.36
N GLY A 51 10.37 -38.49 16.36
CA GLY A 51 10.33 -37.02 16.40
C GLY A 51 8.99 -36.40 16.84
N TRP A 52 7.96 -37.21 17.02
CA TRP A 52 6.61 -36.79 17.41
C TRP A 52 6.29 -37.18 18.87
N MET A 53 5.45 -36.38 19.52
CA MET A 53 5.08 -36.52 20.92
C MET A 53 3.64 -36.07 21.19
N GLN A 54 3.01 -36.68 22.20
CA GLN A 54 1.81 -36.14 22.82
C GLN A 54 2.18 -35.47 24.13
N MET A 55 1.43 -34.45 24.53
CA MET A 55 1.64 -33.72 25.78
C MET A 55 0.45 -33.96 26.71
N ALA A 56 0.65 -34.75 27.76
CA ALA A 56 -0.37 -35.05 28.75
C ALA A 56 -0.15 -34.23 30.03
N ASN A 57 -1.18 -33.59 30.55
CA ASN A 57 -1.08 -32.86 31.81
C ASN A 57 -0.86 -33.80 32.99
N ARG A 58 0.02 -33.41 33.92
CA ARG A 58 0.31 -34.27 35.08
C ARG A 58 -0.81 -34.32 36.12
N ALA A 59 -1.70 -33.33 36.18
CA ALA A 59 -2.83 -33.31 37.10
C ALA A 59 -4.03 -34.11 36.56
N THR A 60 -4.42 -33.89 35.30
CA THR A 60 -5.64 -34.50 34.72
C THR A 60 -5.37 -35.77 33.92
N SER A 61 -4.12 -36.03 33.51
CA SER A 61 -3.76 -37.06 32.52
C SER A 61 -4.45 -36.90 31.14
N GLN A 62 -5.07 -35.76 30.89
CA GLN A 62 -5.62 -35.40 29.57
C GLN A 62 -4.52 -34.83 28.68
N CYS A 63 -4.65 -35.03 27.39
CA CYS A 63 -3.74 -34.52 26.39
C CYS A 63 -4.14 -33.11 25.94
N LEU A 64 -3.13 -32.31 25.60
CA LEU A 64 -3.31 -31.13 24.76
C LEU A 64 -4.00 -31.58 23.47
N HIS A 65 -5.08 -30.88 23.11
CA HIS A 65 -5.88 -31.17 21.93
C HIS A 65 -6.29 -29.87 21.25
N PHE A 66 -6.12 -29.77 19.94
CA PHE A 66 -6.66 -28.64 19.18
C PHE A 66 -7.99 -29.03 18.56
N LYS A 67 -9.07 -28.41 19.05
CA LYS A 67 -10.44 -28.70 18.62
C LYS A 67 -10.71 -28.23 17.20
N GLU A 68 -10.19 -27.04 16.89
CA GLU A 68 -10.32 -26.40 15.59
C GLU A 68 -9.01 -26.52 14.82
N ASN A 69 -9.10 -27.09 13.61
CA ASN A 69 -7.94 -27.36 12.76
C ASN A 69 -7.61 -26.17 11.84
N SER A 70 -7.84 -24.94 12.30
CA SER A 70 -7.44 -23.77 11.52
C SER A 70 -5.93 -23.82 11.33
N SER A 71 -5.49 -23.82 10.06
CA SER A 71 -4.07 -23.74 9.73
C SER A 71 -3.55 -22.31 9.67
N LEU A 72 -4.37 -21.33 10.05
CA LEU A 72 -3.95 -19.96 10.22
C LEU A 72 -3.23 -19.80 11.57
N PRO A 73 -2.02 -19.21 11.60
CA PRO A 73 -1.30 -18.97 12.84
C PRO A 73 -2.13 -18.20 13.87
N GLY A 74 -2.11 -18.68 15.12
CA GLY A 74 -2.77 -18.01 16.25
C GLY A 74 -4.28 -18.23 16.38
N GLN A 75 -4.92 -18.98 15.47
CA GLN A 75 -6.37 -19.22 15.53
C GLN A 75 -6.77 -20.55 16.17
N ALA A 76 -5.83 -21.49 16.32
CA ALA A 76 -6.15 -22.80 16.86
C ALA A 76 -6.44 -22.72 18.38
N ILE A 77 -7.59 -23.25 18.79
CA ILE A 77 -8.00 -23.28 20.20
C ILE A 77 -7.61 -24.63 20.81
N ALA A 78 -6.80 -24.56 21.87
CA ALA A 78 -6.39 -25.72 22.64
C ALA A 78 -7.39 -26.02 23.77
N GLU A 79 -7.75 -27.29 23.91
CA GLU A 79 -8.59 -27.82 24.98
C GLU A 79 -7.97 -29.09 25.59
N TRP A 80 -8.53 -29.50 26.73
CA TRP A 80 -8.21 -30.78 27.34
C TRP A 80 -9.06 -31.90 26.75
N ALA A 81 -8.43 -32.97 26.26
CA ALA A 81 -9.16 -34.16 25.81
C ALA A 81 -8.46 -35.45 26.24
N SER A 82 -9.20 -36.56 26.24
CA SER A 82 -8.61 -37.89 26.44
C SER A 82 -7.51 -38.14 25.42
N CYS A 83 -6.37 -38.71 25.85
CA CYS A 83 -5.26 -39.04 24.97
C CYS A 83 -5.63 -40.19 24.04
N THR A 84 -6.07 -39.89 22.82
CA THR A 84 -6.43 -40.88 21.78
C THR A 84 -5.30 -41.10 20.77
N GLY A 85 -4.35 -40.17 20.67
CA GLY A 85 -3.30 -40.22 19.65
C GLY A 85 -3.74 -39.71 18.29
N SER A 86 -4.85 -38.96 18.22
CA SER A 86 -5.29 -38.31 17.00
C SER A 86 -4.29 -37.24 16.53
N ALA A 87 -4.28 -36.93 15.23
CA ALA A 87 -3.32 -35.99 14.63
C ALA A 87 -3.31 -34.59 15.29
N ASN A 88 -4.42 -34.15 15.88
CA ASN A 88 -4.54 -32.89 16.61
C ASN A 88 -4.10 -32.96 18.09
N GLN A 89 -3.55 -34.09 18.54
CA GLN A 89 -2.92 -34.31 19.85
C GLN A 89 -1.42 -34.64 19.75
N VAL A 90 -0.88 -34.69 18.53
CA VAL A 90 0.48 -35.12 18.25
C VAL A 90 1.28 -33.94 17.70
N TYR A 91 2.39 -33.66 18.35
CA TYR A 91 3.22 -32.48 18.12
C TYR A 91 4.66 -32.89 17.86
N ARG A 92 5.44 -32.02 17.25
CA ARG A 92 6.89 -32.15 17.18
C ARG A 92 7.53 -30.82 17.49
N VAL A 93 8.76 -30.85 17.98
CA VAL A 93 9.55 -29.64 18.11
C VAL A 93 9.87 -29.14 16.70
N ALA A 94 9.64 -27.86 16.45
CA ALA A 94 9.96 -27.26 15.18
C ALA A 94 11.47 -27.38 14.90
N ASP A 95 11.82 -27.87 13.72
CA ASP A 95 13.18 -28.08 13.24
C ASP A 95 13.28 -27.74 11.74
N LYS A 96 14.44 -28.02 11.11
CA LYS A 96 14.65 -27.78 9.67
C LYS A 96 13.72 -28.59 8.74
N THR A 97 13.00 -29.58 9.27
CA THR A 97 12.04 -30.41 8.54
C THR A 97 10.60 -29.98 8.80
N THR A 98 10.40 -28.87 9.51
CA THR A 98 9.08 -28.31 9.81
C THR A 98 8.59 -27.46 8.64
N PRO A 99 7.40 -27.78 8.08
CA PRO A 99 6.82 -26.98 7.01
C PRO A 99 6.73 -25.52 7.41
N GLU A 100 7.18 -24.64 6.52
CA GLU A 100 7.12 -23.20 6.73
C GLU A 100 5.79 -22.66 6.21
N TYR A 101 5.16 -21.77 6.97
CA TYR A 101 3.92 -21.08 6.60
C TYR A 101 4.21 -19.72 5.98
N TYR A 102 3.54 -19.41 4.88
CA TYR A 102 3.73 -18.21 4.08
C TYR A 102 2.41 -17.44 3.95
N ALA A 103 2.31 -16.29 4.62
CA ALA A 103 1.14 -15.40 4.62
C ALA A 103 1.06 -14.55 3.32
N SER A 104 1.00 -15.22 2.17
CA SER A 104 1.25 -14.57 0.88
C SER A 104 0.04 -13.90 0.24
N ASN A 105 -1.18 -14.26 0.66
CA ASN A 105 -2.43 -13.66 0.18
C ASN A 105 -2.55 -13.59 -1.36
N ILE A 106 -2.13 -14.66 -2.05
CA ILE A 106 -2.08 -14.74 -3.51
C ILE A 106 -3.41 -15.20 -4.10
N ALA A 107 -3.75 -14.74 -5.30
CA ALA A 107 -4.81 -15.37 -6.09
C ALA A 107 -4.22 -16.47 -6.96
N LEU A 108 -4.98 -17.56 -7.14
CA LEU A 108 -4.66 -18.65 -8.06
C LEU A 108 -5.44 -18.42 -9.35
N LYS A 109 -4.77 -17.82 -10.35
CA LYS A 109 -5.34 -17.42 -11.64
C LYS A 109 -5.06 -18.48 -12.70
N ASN A 110 -6.00 -18.72 -13.60
CA ASN A 110 -5.75 -19.38 -14.87
C ASN A 110 -5.87 -18.33 -15.99
N ASP A 111 -4.76 -18.03 -16.69
CA ASP A 111 -4.77 -16.99 -17.71
C ASP A 111 -5.52 -17.39 -18.98
N SER A 112 -5.55 -18.68 -19.35
CA SER A 112 -6.28 -19.14 -20.54
C SER A 112 -7.79 -18.97 -20.41
N GLU A 113 -8.30 -19.00 -19.18
CA GLU A 113 -9.73 -18.83 -18.89
C GLU A 113 -10.06 -17.45 -18.30
N SER A 114 -9.06 -16.57 -18.11
CA SER A 114 -9.25 -15.26 -17.47
C SER A 114 -9.97 -15.35 -16.12
N ALA A 115 -9.75 -16.43 -15.36
CA ALA A 115 -10.52 -16.73 -14.16
C ALA A 115 -9.62 -17.14 -12.99
N CYS A 116 -10.09 -16.89 -11.78
CA CYS A 116 -9.42 -17.24 -10.54
C CYS A 116 -10.25 -18.23 -9.73
N PHE A 117 -9.58 -19.00 -8.87
CA PHE A 117 -10.27 -19.86 -7.90
C PHE A 117 -11.08 -18.99 -6.93
N SER A 118 -12.35 -19.35 -6.70
CA SER A 118 -13.26 -18.65 -5.80
C SER A 118 -13.12 -19.10 -4.35
N ASP A 119 -13.72 -18.34 -3.43
CA ASP A 119 -14.12 -18.90 -2.14
C ASP A 119 -15.07 -20.11 -2.38
N PRO A 120 -15.09 -21.11 -1.49
CA PRO A 120 -15.92 -22.29 -1.70
C PRO A 120 -17.40 -21.93 -1.66
N ASP A 121 -18.20 -22.57 -2.52
CA ASP A 121 -19.65 -22.45 -2.50
C ASP A 121 -20.27 -23.12 -1.25
N ALA A 122 -21.60 -23.11 -1.15
CA ALA A 122 -22.31 -23.73 -0.03
C ALA A 122 -22.04 -25.25 0.14
N ASN A 123 -21.60 -25.92 -0.92
CA ASN A 123 -21.22 -27.34 -0.91
C ASN A 123 -19.71 -27.55 -0.67
N GLY A 124 -18.96 -26.48 -0.46
CA GLY A 124 -17.51 -26.51 -0.28
C GLY A 124 -16.73 -26.52 -1.60
N LYS A 125 -17.37 -26.37 -2.76
CA LYS A 125 -16.74 -26.48 -4.08
C LYS A 125 -16.10 -25.18 -4.55
N ILE A 126 -14.94 -25.28 -5.17
CA ILE A 126 -14.19 -24.13 -5.69
C ILE A 126 -14.58 -23.91 -7.16
N THR A 127 -15.10 -22.73 -7.46
CA THR A 127 -15.50 -22.35 -8.82
C THR A 127 -14.50 -21.38 -9.45
N MET A 128 -14.44 -21.38 -10.77
CA MET A 128 -13.70 -20.37 -11.52
C MET A 128 -14.54 -19.10 -11.60
N VAL A 129 -14.05 -18.00 -11.04
CA VAL A 129 -14.75 -16.71 -11.01
C VAL A 129 -13.89 -15.60 -11.59
N ASP A 130 -14.51 -14.46 -11.83
CA ASP A 130 -13.78 -13.23 -12.12
C ASP A 130 -12.77 -12.97 -10.99
N CYS A 131 -11.54 -12.60 -11.36
CA CYS A 131 -10.45 -12.46 -10.40
C CYS A 131 -10.67 -11.35 -9.35
N THR A 132 -11.63 -10.43 -9.55
CA THR A 132 -12.11 -9.50 -8.50
C THR A 132 -12.78 -10.20 -7.32
N LYS A 133 -13.36 -11.38 -7.57
CA LYS A 133 -14.05 -12.23 -6.59
C LYS A 133 -13.25 -13.48 -6.24
N GLY A 134 -12.02 -13.60 -6.75
CA GLY A 134 -11.15 -14.73 -6.49
C GLY A 134 -10.76 -14.82 -5.02
N ALA A 135 -10.74 -16.03 -4.48
CA ALA A 135 -10.18 -16.31 -3.17
C ALA A 135 -8.70 -15.96 -3.12
N LYS A 136 -8.25 -15.69 -1.90
CA LYS A 136 -6.84 -15.47 -1.60
C LYS A 136 -6.31 -16.64 -0.79
N TYR A 137 -5.10 -17.06 -1.10
CA TYR A 137 -4.47 -18.22 -0.50
C TYR A 137 -3.13 -17.83 0.13
N ASN A 138 -2.94 -18.33 1.34
CA ASN A 138 -1.63 -18.56 1.95
C ASN A 138 -1.17 -19.97 1.59
N TYR A 139 0.06 -20.32 1.90
CA TYR A 139 0.50 -21.68 1.65
C TYR A 139 1.56 -22.16 2.64
N VAL A 140 1.72 -23.47 2.68
CA VAL A 140 2.76 -24.17 3.45
C VAL A 140 3.54 -25.06 2.51
N ILE A 141 4.86 -25.14 2.69
CA ILE A 141 5.74 -26.02 1.91
C ILE A 141 6.31 -27.09 2.84
N ASP A 142 6.17 -28.36 2.49
CA ASP A 142 6.80 -29.45 3.22
C ASP A 142 8.22 -29.76 2.74
N ILE A 143 8.87 -30.71 3.41
CA ILE A 143 10.23 -31.16 3.05
C ILE A 143 10.32 -31.86 1.69
N ARG A 144 9.22 -32.23 1.04
CA ARG A 144 9.25 -32.78 -0.33
C ARG A 144 9.21 -31.65 -1.36
N GLY A 145 8.97 -30.41 -0.93
CA GLY A 145 8.66 -29.29 -1.79
C GLY A 145 7.18 -29.25 -2.20
N TYR A 146 6.31 -30.04 -1.55
CA TYR A 146 4.89 -30.04 -1.82
C TYR A 146 4.22 -28.88 -1.11
N ILE A 147 3.25 -28.28 -1.79
CA ILE A 147 2.53 -27.09 -1.36
C ILE A 147 1.16 -27.48 -0.85
N LYS A 148 0.75 -26.88 0.26
CA LYS A 148 -0.63 -26.90 0.74
C LYS A 148 -1.18 -25.48 0.67
N PHE A 149 -2.20 -25.28 -0.14
CA PHE A 149 -2.88 -23.98 -0.28
C PHE A 149 -3.95 -23.83 0.79
N ILE A 150 -3.86 -22.74 1.56
CA ILE A 150 -4.73 -22.43 2.69
C ILE A 150 -5.50 -21.16 2.34
N ASN A 151 -6.83 -21.23 2.24
CA ASN A 151 -7.64 -20.06 2.00
C ASN A 151 -7.46 -19.06 3.15
N ALA A 152 -7.09 -17.82 2.82
CA ALA A 152 -6.74 -16.78 3.78
C ALA A 152 -7.92 -16.33 4.64
N LYS A 153 -9.16 -16.55 4.17
CA LYS A 153 -10.40 -16.20 4.86
C LYS A 153 -10.93 -17.36 5.69
N SER A 154 -11.01 -18.56 5.13
CA SER A 154 -11.60 -19.73 5.82
C SER A 154 -10.60 -20.52 6.66
N GLY A 155 -9.30 -20.42 6.37
CA GLY A 155 -8.26 -21.24 6.97
C GLY A 155 -8.26 -22.71 6.53
N ASN A 156 -9.13 -23.07 5.57
CA ASN A 156 -9.26 -24.42 5.02
C ASN A 156 -8.30 -24.64 3.85
N CYS A 157 -8.07 -25.91 3.52
CA CYS A 157 -7.15 -26.34 2.48
C CYS A 157 -7.86 -26.85 1.24
N ILE A 158 -7.28 -26.56 0.08
CA ILE A 158 -7.75 -27.09 -1.22
C ILE A 158 -7.41 -28.58 -1.32
N GLN A 159 -8.39 -29.40 -1.70
CA GLN A 159 -8.22 -30.82 -2.00
C GLN A 159 -9.20 -31.31 -3.08
N PRO A 160 -8.97 -32.47 -3.71
CA PRO A 160 -9.99 -33.13 -4.53
C PRO A 160 -11.15 -33.65 -3.66
N GLU A 161 -12.37 -33.74 -4.20
CA GLU A 161 -13.53 -34.25 -3.48
C GLU A 161 -13.44 -35.76 -3.21
N ASN A 162 -12.88 -36.51 -4.17
CA ASN A 162 -12.65 -37.94 -4.09
C ASN A 162 -11.44 -38.36 -4.97
N TYR A 163 -11.04 -39.63 -4.89
CA TYR A 163 -9.85 -40.15 -5.58
C TYR A 163 -10.01 -40.31 -7.11
N GLN A 164 -11.17 -39.98 -7.68
CA GLN A 164 -11.44 -40.21 -9.09
C GLN A 164 -10.82 -39.12 -9.98
N ASN A 165 -10.47 -39.52 -11.19
CA ASN A 165 -10.18 -38.60 -12.27
C ASN A 165 -11.43 -37.76 -12.59
N GLY A 166 -11.32 -36.43 -12.63
CA GLY A 166 -12.45 -35.51 -12.78
C GLY A 166 -13.08 -35.05 -11.46
N ALA A 167 -12.50 -35.38 -10.30
CA ALA A 167 -13.03 -34.94 -9.00
C ALA A 167 -13.01 -33.42 -8.86
N PHE A 168 -14.08 -32.84 -8.32
CA PHE A 168 -14.16 -31.41 -8.03
C PHE A 168 -13.11 -30.99 -7.00
N LEU A 169 -12.60 -29.77 -7.14
CA LEU A 169 -11.82 -29.12 -6.09
C LEU A 169 -12.77 -28.58 -5.02
N ILE A 170 -12.44 -28.88 -3.78
CA ILE A 170 -13.20 -28.46 -2.60
C ILE A 170 -12.26 -27.88 -1.54
N GLU A 171 -12.82 -27.10 -0.62
CA GLU A 171 -12.15 -26.72 0.62
C GLU A 171 -12.59 -27.60 1.79
N LYS A 172 -11.62 -28.08 2.56
CA LYS A 172 -11.85 -28.83 3.81
C LYS A 172 -10.88 -28.37 4.90
N PRO A 173 -11.20 -28.61 6.18
CA PRO A 173 -10.24 -28.40 7.25
C PRO A 173 -8.90 -29.04 6.92
N CYS A 174 -7.82 -28.31 7.15
CA CYS A 174 -6.49 -28.77 6.82
C CYS A 174 -6.10 -29.97 7.70
N THR A 175 -5.53 -30.99 7.09
CA THR A 175 -5.08 -32.26 7.69
C THR A 175 -3.67 -32.58 7.20
N GLN A 176 -3.05 -33.63 7.74
CA GLN A 176 -1.73 -34.09 7.27
C GLN A 176 -1.80 -35.08 6.10
N LEU A 177 -3.00 -35.36 5.57
CA LEU A 177 -3.16 -36.31 4.48
C LEU A 177 -2.49 -35.77 3.20
N ASP A 178 -1.74 -36.64 2.51
CA ASP A 178 -1.15 -36.38 1.18
C ASP A 178 -2.19 -35.87 0.17
N TYR A 179 -3.45 -36.21 0.40
CA TYR A 179 -4.61 -35.71 -0.29
C TYR A 179 -4.77 -34.17 -0.36
N GLN A 180 -4.15 -33.41 0.55
CA GLN A 180 -4.17 -31.94 0.55
C GLN A 180 -2.83 -31.30 0.14
N TRP A 181 -1.86 -32.13 -0.20
CA TRP A 181 -0.54 -31.70 -0.65
C TRP A 181 -0.47 -31.74 -2.17
N TRP A 182 0.12 -30.71 -2.76
CA TRP A 182 0.21 -30.51 -4.19
C TRP A 182 1.68 -30.40 -4.58
N ASN A 183 2.13 -31.26 -5.48
CA ASN A 183 3.44 -31.22 -6.10
C ASN A 183 3.43 -30.19 -7.27
N PRO A 184 4.07 -29.03 -7.10
CA PRO A 184 4.14 -28.02 -8.15
C PRO A 184 5.23 -28.37 -9.18
N THR A 185 4.92 -28.20 -10.46
CA THR A 185 5.88 -28.25 -11.57
C THR A 185 5.89 -26.89 -12.24
N THR A 186 7.03 -26.20 -12.24
CA THR A 186 7.18 -24.91 -12.93
C THR A 186 7.06 -25.10 -14.43
N VAL A 187 6.17 -24.31 -15.03
CA VAL A 187 5.99 -24.18 -16.48
C VAL A 187 5.98 -22.69 -16.82
N PRO A 188 6.26 -22.29 -18.07
CA PRO A 188 6.14 -20.89 -18.44
C PRO A 188 4.73 -20.36 -18.09
N GLY A 189 4.67 -19.23 -17.40
CA GLY A 189 3.46 -18.53 -16.96
C GLY A 189 2.96 -18.86 -15.56
N GLY A 190 3.39 -19.97 -14.95
CA GLY A 190 2.90 -20.39 -13.64
C GLY A 190 3.30 -21.81 -13.24
N TRP A 191 2.39 -22.52 -12.56
CA TRP A 191 2.62 -23.88 -12.10
C TRP A 191 1.58 -24.83 -12.65
N ARG A 192 2.00 -26.06 -12.92
CA ARG A 192 1.10 -27.20 -12.89
C ARG A 192 1.16 -27.82 -11.51
N ILE A 193 0.02 -27.94 -10.84
CA ILE A 193 -0.03 -28.50 -9.49
C ILE A 193 -0.69 -29.87 -9.52
N GLN A 194 0.07 -30.90 -9.17
CA GLN A 194 -0.36 -32.30 -9.13
C GLN A 194 -0.65 -32.71 -7.69
N ASN A 195 -1.81 -33.30 -7.42
CA ASN A 195 -2.11 -33.82 -6.09
C ASN A 195 -1.17 -34.98 -5.73
N ALA A 196 -0.58 -34.93 -4.54
CA ALA A 196 0.43 -35.89 -4.11
C ALA A 196 -0.10 -37.32 -3.94
N GLN A 197 -1.41 -37.49 -3.75
CA GLN A 197 -2.00 -38.81 -3.52
C GLN A 197 -2.71 -39.38 -4.75
N THR A 198 -3.50 -38.58 -5.46
CA THR A 198 -4.22 -39.05 -6.66
C THR A 198 -3.38 -39.00 -7.93
N ASN A 199 -2.25 -38.27 -7.91
CA ASN A 199 -1.44 -37.96 -9.09
C ASN A 199 -2.20 -37.23 -10.21
N THR A 200 -3.37 -36.65 -9.91
CA THR A 200 -4.15 -35.81 -10.83
C THR A 200 -3.75 -34.34 -10.70
N CYS A 201 -3.79 -33.58 -11.79
CA CYS A 201 -3.49 -32.15 -11.81
C CYS A 201 -4.76 -31.33 -11.77
N THR A 202 -4.68 -30.11 -11.23
CA THR A 202 -5.80 -29.17 -11.32
C THR A 202 -6.09 -28.78 -12.76
N HIS A 203 -7.36 -28.60 -13.07
CA HIS A 203 -7.86 -28.14 -14.35
C HIS A 203 -8.94 -27.08 -14.12
N ALA A 204 -8.82 -25.97 -14.85
CA ALA A 204 -9.78 -24.87 -14.87
C ALA A 204 -10.70 -25.01 -16.11
N PRO A 205 -11.94 -25.48 -15.96
CA PRO A 205 -12.84 -25.73 -17.10
C PRO A 205 -13.52 -24.46 -17.65
N GLY A 206 -13.13 -23.27 -17.16
CA GLY A 206 -13.65 -21.98 -17.60
C GLY A 206 -14.54 -21.25 -16.59
N LEU A 207 -14.81 -19.97 -16.85
CA LEU A 207 -15.55 -19.09 -15.96
C LEU A 207 -16.96 -19.63 -15.60
N GLY A 208 -17.29 -19.61 -14.31
CA GLY A 208 -18.55 -20.11 -13.76
C GLY A 208 -18.60 -21.63 -13.54
N GLN A 209 -17.60 -22.37 -14.01
CA GLN A 209 -17.52 -23.83 -13.82
C GLN A 209 -16.75 -24.18 -12.54
N THR A 210 -17.03 -25.35 -11.98
CA THR A 210 -16.29 -25.87 -10.82
C THR A 210 -14.92 -26.37 -11.27
N ALA A 211 -13.85 -25.93 -10.59
CA ALA A 211 -12.51 -26.44 -10.86
C ALA A 211 -12.44 -27.93 -10.50
N VAL A 212 -11.67 -28.71 -11.27
CA VAL A 212 -11.56 -30.17 -11.10
C VAL A 212 -10.11 -30.59 -11.03
N THR A 213 -9.88 -31.84 -10.67
CA THR A 213 -8.62 -32.53 -10.94
C THR A 213 -8.78 -33.53 -12.04
N GLU A 214 -7.79 -33.66 -12.91
CA GLU A 214 -7.79 -34.66 -13.97
C GLU A 214 -6.39 -35.24 -14.21
N THR A 215 -6.28 -36.19 -15.13
CA THR A 215 -4.98 -36.70 -15.58
C THR A 215 -4.12 -35.53 -16.05
N CYS A 216 -2.92 -35.43 -15.51
CA CYS A 216 -2.00 -34.33 -15.82
C CYS A 216 -1.71 -34.25 -17.32
N LYS A 217 -2.22 -33.19 -17.96
CA LYS A 217 -1.93 -32.85 -19.36
C LYS A 217 -1.18 -31.52 -19.41
N ASP A 218 -0.40 -31.31 -20.47
CA ASP A 218 0.21 -30.01 -20.73
C ASP A 218 -0.81 -29.06 -21.36
N TRP A 219 -1.92 -28.78 -20.67
CA TRP A 219 -2.90 -27.78 -21.12
C TRP A 219 -2.64 -26.44 -20.44
N ALA A 220 -2.91 -25.35 -21.15
CA ALA A 220 -2.92 -24.02 -20.53
C ALA A 220 -3.95 -23.93 -19.39
N GLN A 221 -5.07 -24.66 -19.50
CA GLN A 221 -6.09 -24.78 -18.46
C GLN A 221 -5.59 -25.46 -17.17
N SER A 222 -4.46 -26.16 -17.24
CA SER A 222 -3.78 -26.77 -16.09
C SER A 222 -2.65 -25.89 -15.54
N VAL A 223 -2.38 -24.74 -16.16
CA VAL A 223 -1.39 -23.77 -15.68
C VAL A 223 -2.08 -22.78 -14.76
N ILE A 224 -1.73 -22.83 -13.49
CA ILE A 224 -2.21 -21.91 -12.46
C ILE A 224 -1.10 -20.91 -12.17
N ALA A 225 -1.35 -19.65 -12.50
CA ALA A 225 -0.51 -18.52 -12.21
C ALA A 225 -0.85 -17.98 -10.80
N PRO A 226 0.07 -18.10 -9.84
CA PRO A 226 -0.03 -17.39 -8.57
C PRO A 226 0.25 -15.91 -8.80
N VAL A 227 -0.67 -15.03 -8.39
CA VAL A 227 -0.55 -13.58 -8.63
C VAL A 227 -0.81 -12.78 -7.36
N ILE A 228 -0.02 -11.73 -7.16
CA ILE A 228 -0.24 -10.72 -6.11
C ILE A 228 -1.34 -9.77 -6.56
N ASP A 229 -1.26 -9.38 -7.84
CA ASP A 229 -2.25 -8.55 -8.51
C ASP A 229 -3.21 -9.44 -9.33
N PRO A 230 -4.46 -9.65 -8.86
CA PRO A 230 -5.43 -10.51 -9.55
C PRO A 230 -5.82 -9.98 -10.94
N TYR A 231 -5.60 -8.69 -11.21
CA TYR A 231 -5.90 -8.07 -12.50
C TYR A 231 -4.82 -8.33 -13.54
N SER A 232 -3.59 -8.63 -13.09
CA SER A 232 -2.47 -8.87 -14.00
C SER A 232 -2.67 -10.11 -14.88
N GLY A 233 -2.18 -10.05 -16.11
CA GLY A 233 -2.37 -11.06 -17.15
C GLY A 233 -3.38 -10.59 -18.19
N ILE A 234 -4.27 -11.50 -18.57
CA ILE A 234 -5.22 -11.30 -19.67
C ILE A 234 -6.64 -11.38 -19.13
N THR A 235 -7.51 -10.57 -19.74
CA THR A 235 -8.96 -10.69 -19.60
C THR A 235 -9.62 -11.02 -20.93
N TYR A 236 -10.46 -12.05 -20.94
CA TYR A 236 -11.24 -12.44 -22.12
C TYR A 236 -12.69 -11.92 -22.05
N THR A 237 -13.24 -11.59 -23.21
CA THR A 237 -14.67 -11.29 -23.38
C THR A 237 -15.27 -12.07 -24.55
N ASN A 238 -16.53 -12.48 -24.37
CA ASN A 238 -17.37 -13.06 -25.42
C ASN A 238 -18.11 -11.99 -26.23
N ASP A 239 -18.06 -10.74 -25.79
CA ASP A 239 -18.78 -9.64 -26.43
C ASP A 239 -18.00 -9.12 -27.64
N ALA A 240 -18.34 -9.65 -28.81
CA ALA A 240 -17.83 -9.20 -30.10
C ALA A 240 -18.30 -7.80 -30.52
N SER A 241 -19.01 -7.04 -29.66
CA SER A 241 -19.32 -5.62 -29.87
C SER A 241 -18.31 -4.68 -29.20
N LEU A 242 -17.56 -5.14 -28.20
CA LEU A 242 -16.51 -4.37 -27.51
C LEU A 242 -15.17 -4.33 -28.27
N LEU A 243 -15.20 -4.60 -29.58
CA LEU A 243 -13.99 -4.80 -30.39
C LEU A 243 -13.30 -3.48 -30.67
N LEU A 244 -12.07 -3.34 -30.16
CA LEU A 244 -11.14 -2.29 -30.52
C LEU A 244 -10.62 -2.55 -31.95
N SER A 245 -10.52 -1.49 -32.75
CA SER A 245 -10.13 -1.59 -34.16
C SER A 245 -8.66 -2.07 -34.30
N PRO A 246 -8.33 -3.01 -35.20
CA PRO A 246 -7.00 -3.65 -35.30
C PRO A 246 -5.90 -2.80 -35.97
N ALA A 247 -5.99 -1.46 -35.94
CA ALA A 247 -5.05 -0.57 -36.64
C ALA A 247 -3.82 -0.19 -35.80
N ILE A 248 -2.73 -0.97 -35.95
CA ILE A 248 -1.26 -0.66 -36.05
C ILE A 248 -0.78 0.79 -35.72
N PRO A 249 0.45 1.07 -35.21
CA PRO A 249 1.38 0.40 -34.27
C PRO A 249 1.68 1.28 -33.00
N GLU A 250 2.46 0.75 -32.05
CA GLU A 250 3.17 1.48 -30.96
C GLU A 250 2.55 1.47 -29.55
N THR A 251 1.28 1.15 -29.36
CA THR A 251 0.64 1.15 -28.03
C THR A 251 0.44 -0.27 -27.48
N THR A 252 0.45 -0.43 -26.14
CA THR A 252 0.05 -1.69 -25.46
C THR A 252 -1.48 -1.86 -25.37
N ALA A 253 -2.23 -0.82 -25.71
CA ALA A 253 -3.68 -0.85 -25.83
C ALA A 253 -4.03 -0.86 -27.31
N ASP A 254 -4.46 -2.01 -27.81
CA ASP A 254 -5.57 -2.20 -28.77
C ASP A 254 -5.47 -3.62 -29.35
N VAL A 255 -6.13 -4.54 -28.66
CA VAL A 255 -5.82 -5.97 -28.72
C VAL A 255 -6.69 -6.66 -29.75
N GLY A 256 -6.22 -6.73 -31.00
CA GLY A 256 -6.75 -7.65 -32.00
C GLY A 256 -6.39 -9.11 -31.72
N ILE A 257 -6.39 -9.55 -30.46
CA ILE A 257 -6.10 -10.93 -30.06
C ILE A 257 -7.42 -11.66 -29.84
N CYS A 258 -7.51 -12.84 -30.40
CA CYS A 258 -8.63 -13.73 -30.22
C CYS A 258 -8.15 -15.15 -29.93
N LEU A 259 -9.05 -15.93 -29.39
CA LEU A 259 -8.81 -17.32 -29.01
C LEU A 259 -9.75 -18.19 -29.83
N ALA A 260 -9.17 -19.07 -30.65
CA ALA A 260 -9.89 -19.91 -31.60
C ALA A 260 -9.89 -21.37 -31.13
N HIS A 261 -11.09 -21.92 -30.95
CA HIS A 261 -11.29 -23.36 -30.81
C HIS A 261 -11.39 -24.04 -32.17
N VAL A 262 -10.54 -25.03 -32.40
CA VAL A 262 -10.38 -25.72 -33.68
C VAL A 262 -10.89 -27.16 -33.55
N THR A 263 -12.21 -27.34 -33.64
CA THR A 263 -12.86 -28.66 -33.45
C THR A 263 -12.44 -29.71 -34.48
N SER A 264 -12.04 -29.30 -35.69
CA SER A 264 -11.55 -30.19 -36.75
C SER A 264 -10.19 -30.81 -36.44
N ALA A 265 -9.49 -30.34 -35.40
CA ALA A 265 -8.16 -30.77 -35.01
C ALA A 265 -8.10 -31.21 -33.54
N GLY A 266 -9.16 -31.86 -33.05
CA GLY A 266 -9.30 -32.23 -31.65
C GLY A 266 -9.86 -31.06 -30.81
N ASN A 267 -9.69 -31.11 -29.49
CA ASN A 267 -10.13 -30.02 -28.62
C ASN A 267 -9.09 -28.88 -28.59
N THR A 268 -8.47 -28.54 -29.72
CA THR A 268 -7.38 -27.56 -29.78
C THR A 268 -7.90 -26.13 -29.60
N GLN A 269 -7.16 -25.32 -28.86
CA GLN A 269 -7.44 -23.92 -28.59
C GLN A 269 -6.18 -23.09 -28.87
N VAL A 270 -6.22 -22.12 -29.78
CA VAL A 270 -5.02 -21.36 -30.20
C VAL A 270 -5.29 -19.86 -30.30
N THR A 271 -4.25 -19.07 -30.13
CA THR A 271 -4.31 -17.61 -30.26
C THR A 271 -4.23 -17.18 -31.72
N GLY A 272 -5.04 -16.19 -32.11
CA GLY A 272 -5.04 -15.61 -33.45
C GLY A 272 -5.17 -14.09 -33.46
N THR A 273 -5.19 -13.55 -34.67
CA THR A 273 -5.46 -12.14 -34.95
C THR A 273 -6.95 -11.95 -35.26
N LEU A 274 -7.61 -11.04 -34.55
CA LEU A 274 -8.98 -10.63 -34.81
C LEU A 274 -9.02 -9.69 -36.02
N GLY A 275 -9.76 -10.07 -37.07
CA GLY A 275 -9.97 -9.23 -38.24
C GLY A 275 -11.23 -8.36 -38.14
N ASN A 276 -11.32 -7.38 -39.05
CA ASN A 276 -12.44 -6.44 -39.15
C ASN A 276 -13.80 -7.13 -39.42
N ASP A 277 -13.79 -8.32 -40.01
CA ASP A 277 -14.99 -9.13 -40.24
C ASP A 277 -15.41 -9.96 -39.00
N ARG A 278 -14.84 -9.63 -37.83
CA ARG A 278 -15.08 -10.31 -36.54
C ARG A 278 -14.76 -11.80 -36.60
N LYS A 279 -13.78 -12.19 -37.41
CA LYS A 279 -13.22 -13.54 -37.38
C LYS A 279 -11.87 -13.54 -36.70
N CYS A 280 -11.64 -14.60 -35.95
CA CYS A 280 -10.34 -14.94 -35.41
C CYS A 280 -9.55 -15.71 -36.46
N TYR A 281 -8.47 -15.11 -36.93
CA TYR A 281 -7.60 -15.70 -37.92
C TYR A 281 -6.31 -16.22 -37.31
N PHE A 282 -5.91 -17.43 -37.67
CA PHE A 282 -4.76 -18.09 -37.09
C PHE A 282 -4.16 -19.07 -38.10
N ASN A 283 -2.88 -19.40 -37.94
CA ASN A 283 -2.26 -20.47 -38.68
C ASN A 283 -2.28 -21.75 -37.83
N PHE A 284 -2.66 -22.86 -38.43
CA PHE A 284 -2.63 -24.16 -37.80
C PHE A 284 -2.12 -25.22 -38.80
N LYS A 285 -1.02 -25.89 -38.44
CA LYS A 285 -0.34 -26.89 -39.30
C LYS A 285 -0.02 -26.35 -40.70
N GLY A 286 0.43 -25.09 -40.79
CA GLY A 286 0.78 -24.44 -42.05
C GLY A 286 -0.42 -24.01 -42.90
N LYS A 287 -1.65 -24.12 -42.39
CA LYS A 287 -2.87 -23.64 -43.06
C LYS A 287 -3.45 -22.47 -42.31
N ASP A 288 -3.75 -21.40 -43.04
CA ASP A 288 -4.49 -20.27 -42.51
C ASP A 288 -5.96 -20.63 -42.39
N LEU A 289 -6.50 -20.47 -41.19
CA LEU A 289 -7.88 -20.75 -40.84
C LEU A 289 -8.50 -19.50 -40.22
N SER A 290 -9.82 -19.46 -40.24
CA SER A 290 -10.60 -18.41 -39.58
C SER A 290 -11.83 -19.01 -38.92
N VAL A 291 -12.16 -18.54 -37.72
CA VAL A 291 -13.41 -18.89 -37.03
C VAL A 291 -14.13 -17.60 -36.60
N PRO A 292 -15.47 -17.56 -36.53
CA PRO A 292 -16.17 -16.40 -35.97
C PRO A 292 -15.74 -16.11 -34.53
N ALA A 293 -15.49 -14.84 -34.19
CA ALA A 293 -15.25 -14.42 -32.81
C ALA A 293 -16.58 -14.33 -32.03
N GLY A 294 -16.58 -14.81 -30.79
CA GLY A 294 -17.77 -14.94 -29.93
C GLY A 294 -18.19 -16.39 -29.67
N GLY A 295 -18.98 -16.60 -28.61
CA GLY A 295 -19.43 -17.92 -28.18
C GLY A 295 -18.30 -18.71 -27.51
N LYS A 296 -17.85 -19.81 -28.14
CA LYS A 296 -16.68 -20.57 -27.65
C LYS A 296 -15.36 -19.85 -27.92
N ASN A 297 -15.33 -18.92 -28.88
CA ASN A 297 -14.14 -18.15 -29.22
C ASN A 297 -14.18 -16.81 -28.48
N THR A 298 -13.11 -16.47 -27.77
CA THR A 298 -13.02 -15.25 -26.97
C THR A 298 -12.13 -14.20 -27.63
N THR A 299 -12.27 -12.95 -27.19
CA THR A 299 -11.37 -11.85 -27.56
C THR A 299 -10.75 -11.25 -26.32
N VAL A 300 -9.52 -10.77 -26.42
CA VAL A 300 -8.85 -10.13 -25.29
C VAL A 300 -9.40 -8.72 -25.13
N SER A 301 -9.99 -8.42 -23.98
CA SER A 301 -10.50 -7.09 -23.65
C SER A 301 -9.50 -6.24 -22.86
N VAL A 302 -8.62 -6.88 -22.07
CA VAL A 302 -7.64 -6.18 -21.22
C VAL A 302 -6.33 -6.96 -21.19
N LEU A 303 -5.23 -6.21 -21.33
CA LEU A 303 -3.87 -6.64 -21.03
C LEU A 303 -3.35 -5.76 -19.88
N ASP A 304 -3.40 -6.27 -18.65
CA ASP A 304 -2.92 -5.53 -17.48
C ASP A 304 -1.69 -6.23 -16.88
N GLY A 305 -0.72 -5.46 -16.40
CA GLY A 305 0.48 -6.02 -15.79
C GLY A 305 1.29 -6.95 -16.71
N THR A 306 1.18 -6.81 -18.04
CA THR A 306 1.90 -7.61 -19.04
C THR A 306 2.79 -6.73 -19.92
N ILE A 307 3.82 -7.32 -20.51
CA ILE A 307 4.73 -6.69 -21.46
C ILE A 307 5.04 -7.67 -22.60
N TRP A 308 5.46 -7.14 -23.74
CA TRP A 308 6.00 -7.94 -24.83
C TRP A 308 7.50 -8.09 -24.65
N GLN A 309 7.98 -9.33 -24.64
CA GLN A 309 9.40 -9.65 -24.50
C GLN A 309 9.90 -10.26 -25.79
N ALA A 310 10.98 -9.69 -26.35
CA ALA A 310 11.65 -10.26 -27.53
C ALA A 310 12.07 -11.71 -27.27
N HIS A 311 11.91 -12.56 -28.27
CA HIS A 311 12.21 -13.97 -28.19
C HIS A 311 12.81 -14.46 -29.51
N THR A 312 13.89 -15.23 -29.41
CA THR A 312 14.57 -15.80 -30.57
C THR A 312 14.21 -17.28 -30.72
N MET A 313 14.00 -17.72 -31.96
CA MET A 313 13.74 -19.12 -32.27
C MET A 313 14.80 -20.06 -31.64
N GLY A 314 14.32 -21.11 -30.98
CA GLY A 314 15.16 -22.12 -30.33
C GLY A 314 15.48 -21.82 -28.86
N GLU A 315 15.21 -20.59 -28.39
CA GLU A 315 15.26 -20.28 -26.96
C GLU A 315 14.09 -20.92 -26.20
N LYS A 316 14.27 -21.09 -24.89
CA LYS A 316 13.20 -21.53 -23.99
C LYS A 316 12.16 -20.41 -23.87
N ILE A 317 10.88 -20.76 -23.92
CA ILE A 317 9.79 -19.80 -23.70
C ILE A 317 10.01 -19.06 -22.36
N PRO A 318 9.86 -17.73 -22.31
CA PRO A 318 10.11 -16.95 -21.10
C PRO A 318 9.32 -17.46 -19.89
N GLU A 319 9.94 -17.45 -18.71
CA GLU A 319 9.34 -17.99 -17.46
C GLU A 319 7.97 -17.39 -17.14
N TYR A 320 7.73 -16.11 -17.49
CA TYR A 320 6.46 -15.42 -17.24
C TYR A 320 5.52 -15.37 -18.46
N ALA A 321 5.77 -16.17 -19.49
CA ALA A 321 4.93 -16.19 -20.69
C ALA A 321 3.47 -16.50 -20.35
N VAL A 322 2.55 -15.69 -20.87
CA VAL A 322 1.12 -15.85 -20.56
C VAL A 322 0.54 -16.98 -21.42
N PRO A 323 0.01 -18.06 -20.82
CA PRO A 323 -0.58 -19.14 -21.58
C PRO A 323 -1.93 -18.69 -22.18
N GLY A 324 -2.10 -18.91 -23.48
CA GLY A 324 -3.26 -18.46 -24.26
C GLY A 324 -4.01 -19.58 -24.97
N GLY A 325 -3.68 -20.85 -24.72
CA GLY A 325 -4.36 -21.98 -25.34
C GLY A 325 -3.58 -23.29 -25.22
N PHE A 326 -4.00 -24.31 -25.97
CA PHE A 326 -3.32 -25.58 -26.03
C PHE A 326 -3.52 -26.29 -27.37
N LEU A 327 -2.50 -27.02 -27.80
CA LEU A 327 -2.56 -27.94 -28.92
C LEU A 327 -2.93 -29.32 -28.42
N ASP A 328 -3.96 -29.93 -29.01
CA ASP A 328 -4.28 -31.33 -28.80
C ASP A 328 -3.76 -32.17 -29.98
N ALA A 329 -2.57 -32.77 -29.82
CA ALA A 329 -1.96 -33.64 -30.84
C ALA A 329 -2.18 -35.14 -30.53
N GLY A 330 -3.31 -35.49 -29.90
CA GLY A 330 -3.63 -36.86 -29.51
C GLY A 330 -3.05 -37.20 -28.14
N ALA A 331 -2.10 -38.13 -28.07
CA ALA A 331 -1.54 -38.60 -26.79
C ALA A 331 -0.68 -37.57 -26.04
N LYS A 332 -0.33 -36.44 -26.69
CA LYS A 332 0.45 -35.36 -26.10
C LYS A 332 -0.21 -34.03 -26.45
N SER A 333 -0.86 -33.43 -25.46
CA SER A 333 -1.28 -32.04 -25.58
C SER A 333 -0.14 -31.11 -25.13
N LYS A 334 -0.15 -29.84 -25.55
CA LYS A 334 0.87 -28.85 -25.17
C LYS A 334 0.26 -27.46 -24.97
N ALA A 335 0.75 -26.72 -23.98
CA ALA A 335 0.33 -25.35 -23.76
C ALA A 335 0.89 -24.46 -24.86
N THR A 336 0.08 -23.50 -25.31
CA THR A 336 0.50 -22.46 -26.25
C THR A 336 0.53 -21.11 -25.56
N TYR A 337 1.49 -20.29 -25.96
CA TYR A 337 1.74 -18.96 -25.44
C TYR A 337 1.49 -17.92 -26.51
N ILE A 338 1.09 -16.74 -26.08
CA ILE A 338 0.71 -15.67 -26.98
C ILE A 338 1.97 -15.00 -27.51
N CYS A 339 2.06 -14.88 -28.84
CA CYS A 339 3.17 -14.21 -29.51
C CYS A 339 2.66 -13.16 -30.50
N ARG A 340 3.53 -12.19 -30.82
CA ARG A 340 3.31 -11.24 -31.92
C ARG A 340 4.54 -11.14 -32.79
N ALA A 341 4.31 -10.95 -34.09
CA ALA A 341 5.35 -10.70 -35.06
C ALA A 341 5.01 -9.43 -35.87
N LYS A 342 6.04 -8.63 -36.17
CA LYS A 342 5.93 -7.54 -37.13
C LYS A 342 6.09 -8.12 -38.53
N VAL A 343 5.11 -7.91 -39.40
CA VAL A 343 5.22 -8.31 -40.81
C VAL A 343 5.67 -7.13 -41.67
N ASN A 344 6.25 -7.43 -42.83
CA ASN A 344 6.48 -6.45 -43.90
C ASN A 344 5.20 -5.63 -44.08
N TYR A 345 5.28 -4.29 -44.23
CA TYR A 345 4.18 -3.32 -44.17
C TYR A 345 3.77 -2.80 -42.77
N GLY A 346 4.53 -3.11 -41.72
CA GLY A 346 4.36 -2.48 -40.40
C GLY A 346 3.18 -3.01 -39.58
N SER A 347 2.34 -3.90 -40.14
CA SER A 347 1.27 -4.52 -39.38
C SER A 347 1.80 -5.53 -38.36
N THR A 348 1.19 -5.56 -37.18
CA THR A 348 1.49 -6.55 -36.14
C THR A 348 0.48 -7.69 -36.27
N LYS A 349 0.96 -8.92 -36.28
CA LYS A 349 0.12 -10.13 -36.29
C LYS A 349 0.30 -10.88 -34.98
N PHE A 350 -0.82 -11.33 -34.43
CA PHE A 350 -0.87 -12.15 -33.23
C PHE A 350 -1.04 -13.62 -33.61
N GLY A 351 -0.36 -14.45 -32.85
CA GLY A 351 -0.36 -15.89 -33.04
C GLY A 351 -0.04 -16.61 -31.75
N TRP A 352 0.36 -17.86 -31.91
CA TRP A 352 0.69 -18.73 -30.80
C TRP A 352 2.05 -19.40 -31.02
N VAL A 353 2.76 -19.63 -29.93
CA VAL A 353 4.00 -20.43 -29.90
C VAL A 353 3.83 -21.55 -28.88
N ALA A 354 4.31 -22.74 -29.18
CA ALA A 354 4.33 -23.87 -28.25
C ALA A 354 5.79 -24.28 -28.01
N GLU A 355 6.06 -24.91 -26.87
CA GLU A 355 7.35 -25.56 -26.63
C GLU A 355 7.43 -26.84 -27.48
N GLU A 356 7.99 -26.75 -28.69
CA GLU A 356 8.30 -27.91 -29.52
C GLU A 356 9.66 -28.52 -29.14
N ASN A 357 9.97 -29.71 -29.68
CA ASN A 357 11.30 -30.31 -29.47
C ASN A 357 12.37 -29.25 -29.74
N SER A 358 13.30 -29.07 -28.80
CA SER A 358 14.30 -28.00 -28.74
C SER A 358 14.83 -27.62 -30.12
N GLY A 359 14.36 -26.49 -30.67
CA GLY A 359 14.82 -25.96 -31.97
C GLY A 359 13.75 -25.36 -32.88
N ASN A 360 12.45 -25.55 -32.60
CA ASN A 360 11.37 -25.17 -33.54
C ASN A 360 10.25 -24.30 -32.94
N ASN A 361 10.54 -23.54 -31.87
CA ASN A 361 9.57 -22.62 -31.26
C ASN A 361 9.35 -21.40 -32.17
N LEU A 362 8.44 -21.55 -33.13
CA LEU A 362 8.06 -20.50 -34.07
C LEU A 362 6.73 -19.86 -33.66
N CYS A 363 6.60 -18.55 -33.85
CA CYS A 363 5.32 -17.87 -33.69
C CYS A 363 4.41 -18.17 -34.90
N ASN A 364 3.37 -18.97 -34.69
CA ASN A 364 2.38 -19.33 -35.69
C ASN A 364 1.28 -18.26 -35.75
N TYR A 365 1.36 -17.37 -36.73
CA TYR A 365 0.36 -16.33 -36.99
C TYR A 365 -0.13 -16.41 -38.45
N GLN A 366 -1.29 -15.81 -38.73
CA GLN A 366 -1.88 -15.81 -40.08
C GLN A 366 -1.05 -14.97 -41.08
N LEU A 367 -0.72 -15.56 -42.23
CA LEU A 367 -0.03 -14.90 -43.35
C LEU A 367 -1.02 -14.70 -44.50
N MET A 368 -1.53 -13.48 -44.67
CA MET A 368 -2.36 -13.11 -45.84
C MET A 368 -1.56 -13.27 -47.14
N HIS A 369 -1.52 -14.49 -47.69
CA HIS A 369 -1.25 -15.06 -49.02
C HIS A 369 -0.46 -14.30 -50.12
N ASN A 370 0.06 -13.09 -49.93
CA ASN A 370 0.37 -12.20 -51.06
C ASN A 370 1.87 -11.85 -51.24
N SER A 371 2.78 -12.54 -50.57
CA SER A 371 4.20 -12.46 -50.94
C SER A 371 4.85 -13.83 -50.77
N GLU A 372 4.58 -14.70 -51.74
CA GLU A 372 5.36 -15.91 -51.96
C GLU A 372 6.82 -15.50 -52.18
N ASP A 373 7.75 -16.17 -51.50
CA ASP A 373 9.08 -16.31 -52.07
C ASP A 373 8.98 -17.14 -53.36
N ALA A 374 10.03 -17.19 -54.17
CA ALA A 374 10.02 -17.94 -55.45
C ALA A 374 9.76 -19.46 -55.31
N HIS A 375 9.47 -19.96 -54.10
CA HIS A 375 9.22 -21.36 -53.76
C HIS A 375 7.87 -21.59 -53.06
N GLY A 376 7.02 -20.58 -52.88
CA GLY A 376 5.65 -20.74 -52.37
C GLY A 376 5.54 -21.12 -50.88
N TYR A 377 6.61 -20.97 -50.09
CA TYR A 377 6.63 -21.32 -48.67
C TYR A 377 7.08 -20.13 -47.81
N THR A 378 6.12 -19.39 -47.25
CA THR A 378 6.42 -18.36 -46.25
C THR A 378 6.70 -18.99 -44.88
N ARG A 379 7.88 -18.67 -44.33
CA ARG A 379 8.33 -19.22 -43.04
C ARG A 379 7.68 -18.45 -41.89
N PRO A 380 7.31 -19.12 -40.79
CA PRO A 380 6.95 -18.46 -39.53
C PRO A 380 8.03 -17.46 -39.10
N ALA A 381 7.64 -16.39 -38.40
CA ALA A 381 8.60 -15.38 -37.96
C ALA A 381 9.62 -15.98 -36.99
N GLN A 382 10.90 -15.83 -37.32
CA GLN A 382 12.02 -16.23 -36.45
C GLN A 382 12.28 -15.19 -35.35
N ASP A 383 11.98 -13.92 -35.64
CA ASP A 383 12.03 -12.81 -34.69
C ASP A 383 10.60 -12.43 -34.30
N PHE A 384 10.26 -12.65 -33.04
CA PHE A 384 8.94 -12.34 -32.51
C PHE A 384 9.03 -11.94 -31.03
N GLU A 385 7.93 -11.47 -30.49
CA GLU A 385 7.80 -11.18 -29.07
C GLU A 385 6.77 -12.11 -28.45
N VAL A 386 7.04 -12.57 -27.23
CA VAL A 386 6.10 -13.34 -26.41
C VAL A 386 5.48 -12.41 -25.38
N LEU A 387 4.17 -12.52 -25.16
CA LEU A 387 3.49 -11.79 -24.11
C LEU A 387 3.85 -12.41 -22.76
N VAL A 388 4.42 -11.62 -21.87
CA VAL A 388 4.86 -12.06 -20.54
C VAL A 388 4.20 -11.21 -19.46
N ARG A 389 3.88 -11.83 -18.31
CA ARG A 389 3.49 -11.08 -17.11
C ARG A 389 4.71 -10.34 -16.56
N ARG A 390 4.52 -9.11 -16.11
CA ARG A 390 5.58 -8.38 -15.40
C ARG A 390 5.93 -9.10 -14.10
N ALA A 391 7.23 -9.17 -13.81
CA ALA A 391 7.74 -9.85 -12.63
C ALA A 391 7.21 -9.25 -11.31
N ASP A 392 6.93 -7.94 -11.25
CA ASP A 392 6.37 -7.26 -10.06
C ASP A 392 4.88 -7.54 -9.83
N LYS A 393 4.21 -8.18 -10.80
CA LYS A 393 2.80 -8.57 -10.73
C LYS A 393 2.62 -10.08 -10.54
N ALA A 394 3.61 -10.86 -10.95
CA ALA A 394 3.68 -12.30 -10.70
C ALA A 394 4.10 -12.60 -9.25
N TYR A 395 3.57 -13.68 -8.68
CA TYR A 395 4.13 -14.22 -7.45
C TYR A 395 5.20 -15.26 -7.79
N LEU A 396 6.46 -14.92 -7.56
CA LEU A 396 7.58 -15.80 -7.91
C LEU A 396 7.93 -16.73 -6.74
N LEU A 397 7.54 -18.00 -6.86
CA LEU A 397 8.10 -19.09 -6.04
C LEU A 397 9.07 -19.88 -6.93
N HIS A 398 10.36 -19.67 -6.73
CA HIS A 398 11.38 -20.52 -7.36
C HIS A 398 11.44 -21.85 -6.60
N LEU A 399 10.86 -22.90 -7.17
CA LEU A 399 10.82 -24.24 -6.57
C LEU A 399 12.22 -24.85 -6.35
N SER A 400 13.23 -24.37 -7.08
CA SER A 400 14.64 -24.75 -6.88
C SER A 400 15.15 -24.40 -5.49
N ASP A 401 14.61 -23.35 -4.88
CA ASP A 401 15.03 -22.85 -3.58
C ASP A 401 14.42 -23.68 -2.42
N LEU A 402 13.51 -24.61 -2.77
CA LEU A 402 12.69 -25.36 -1.82
C LEU A 402 13.10 -26.84 -1.67
N LYS A 403 14.04 -27.36 -2.46
CA LYS A 403 14.49 -28.76 -2.34
C LYS A 403 15.45 -28.93 -1.16
N PRO A 404 15.24 -29.89 -0.24
CA PRO A 404 16.20 -30.17 0.82
C PRO A 404 17.51 -30.71 0.22
N GLY A 405 18.62 -30.04 0.51
CA GLY A 405 19.96 -30.41 0.03
C GLY A 405 20.56 -29.45 -1.00
N GLY A 406 19.80 -28.47 -1.51
CA GLY A 406 20.40 -27.29 -2.14
C GLY A 406 21.09 -26.44 -1.07
N SER A 407 22.29 -25.93 -1.33
CA SER A 407 23.11 -25.14 -0.40
C SER A 407 22.46 -23.85 0.13
N SER A 408 21.24 -23.54 -0.31
CA SER A 408 20.47 -22.34 0.01
C SER A 408 19.15 -22.64 0.74
N ALA A 409 18.73 -23.91 0.84
CA ALA A 409 17.44 -24.29 1.43
C ALA A 409 17.43 -24.02 2.94
N GLY A 410 16.72 -22.96 3.35
CA GLY A 410 16.55 -22.55 4.76
C GLY A 410 17.67 -21.70 5.36
N GLN A 411 18.71 -21.34 4.57
CA GLN A 411 19.82 -20.50 5.01
C GLN A 411 19.92 -19.16 4.27
N ASP A 412 19.20 -18.98 3.15
CA ASP A 412 19.16 -17.67 2.49
C ASP A 412 18.31 -16.68 3.32
N PRO A 413 18.91 -15.67 3.97
CA PRO A 413 18.16 -14.66 4.72
C PRO A 413 17.14 -13.99 3.81
N ILE A 414 17.41 -13.93 2.50
CA ILE A 414 16.58 -13.28 1.48
C ILE A 414 15.21 -13.98 1.32
N ILE A 415 15.06 -15.29 1.57
CA ILE A 415 13.76 -15.98 1.38
C ILE A 415 12.82 -15.78 2.59
N LYS A 416 13.35 -15.84 3.82
CA LYS A 416 12.57 -15.44 5.03
C LYS A 416 12.23 -13.96 5.07
N THR A 417 13.04 -13.15 4.41
CA THR A 417 12.88 -11.71 4.25
C THR A 417 11.86 -11.39 3.14
N ARG A 418 11.84 -12.13 2.02
CA ARG A 418 10.86 -11.99 0.92
C ARG A 418 9.44 -12.44 1.28
N ALA A 419 9.28 -13.44 2.15
CA ALA A 419 7.96 -13.93 2.58
C ALA A 419 7.26 -13.05 3.62
N ASN A 420 8.03 -12.34 4.46
CA ASN A 420 7.52 -11.54 5.56
C ASN A 420 7.61 -10.01 5.35
N GLN A 421 8.17 -9.54 4.23
CA GLN A 421 8.31 -8.11 3.97
C GLN A 421 7.41 -7.64 2.84
N LYS A 422 6.22 -7.17 3.24
CA LYS A 422 5.40 -6.26 2.43
C LYS A 422 6.01 -4.84 2.37
N SER A 423 7.06 -4.52 3.15
CA SER A 423 7.55 -3.13 3.31
C SER A 423 9.03 -2.86 3.02
N LEU A 424 9.86 -3.87 2.70
CA LEU A 424 11.31 -3.66 2.55
C LEU A 424 11.84 -3.87 1.11
N TYR A 425 11.09 -4.54 0.23
CA TYR A 425 11.41 -4.58 -1.20
C TYR A 425 11.00 -3.31 -1.98
N GLU A 426 10.23 -2.40 -1.36
CA GLU A 426 10.03 -1.04 -1.88
C GLU A 426 11.23 -0.11 -1.60
N GLY A 427 12.10 -0.46 -0.64
CA GLY A 427 13.20 0.41 -0.17
C GLY A 427 14.59 0.11 -0.74
N GLU A 428 15.00 -1.15 -0.86
CA GLU A 428 16.45 -1.45 -0.98
C GLU A 428 16.98 -1.83 -2.38
N ARG A 429 16.14 -1.95 -3.41
CA ARG A 429 16.62 -2.00 -4.82
C ARG A 429 16.33 -0.76 -5.66
N ASN A 430 15.50 0.16 -5.19
CA ASN A 430 15.07 1.34 -5.96
C ASN A 430 15.78 2.66 -5.58
N THR A 431 16.85 2.61 -4.79
CA THR A 431 17.78 3.74 -4.69
C THR A 431 18.83 3.76 -5.81
N LYS A 432 18.89 2.73 -6.65
CA LYS A 432 19.50 2.86 -7.98
C LYS A 432 18.40 3.15 -8.99
N ALA A 433 18.41 4.38 -9.49
CA ALA A 433 17.77 4.73 -10.74
C ALA A 433 18.05 3.61 -11.75
N ILE A 434 17.00 3.03 -12.34
CA ILE A 434 17.17 2.22 -13.54
C ILE A 434 17.70 3.20 -14.60
N GLU A 435 19.00 3.15 -14.89
CA GLU A 435 19.61 3.89 -15.99
C GLU A 435 19.08 3.32 -17.32
N LEU A 436 17.89 3.77 -17.70
CA LEU A 436 17.50 3.83 -19.10
C LEU A 436 18.43 4.86 -19.75
N GLY A 437 19.04 4.52 -20.88
CA GLY A 437 20.05 5.37 -21.53
C GLY A 437 19.59 6.83 -21.70
N PRO A 438 20.52 7.80 -21.78
CA PRO A 438 20.26 9.24 -21.63
C PRO A 438 19.23 9.86 -22.60
N GLN A 439 18.84 9.16 -23.68
CA GLN A 439 17.78 9.60 -24.59
C GLN A 439 16.38 9.08 -24.24
N ALA A 440 16.24 7.98 -23.50
CA ALA A 440 14.93 7.39 -23.19
C ALA A 440 14.24 8.04 -21.96
N GLN A 441 15.00 8.72 -21.09
CA GLN A 441 14.47 9.33 -19.85
C GLN A 441 13.92 10.75 -20.01
N ASN A 442 14.21 11.44 -21.11
CA ASN A 442 14.00 12.89 -21.19
C ASN A 442 12.78 13.31 -22.01
N GLY A 443 12.00 12.39 -22.59
CA GLY A 443 10.93 12.75 -23.52
C GLY A 443 11.43 13.52 -24.75
N SER A 444 10.51 13.92 -25.63
CA SER A 444 10.86 14.62 -26.87
C SER A 444 10.27 16.03 -26.92
N PRO A 445 11.05 17.05 -27.32
CA PRO A 445 10.52 18.38 -27.60
C PRO A 445 9.49 18.34 -28.73
N LEU A 446 8.45 19.15 -28.61
CA LEU A 446 7.44 19.34 -29.66
C LEU A 446 7.29 20.83 -29.98
N SER A 447 6.70 21.14 -31.14
CA SER A 447 6.35 22.51 -31.58
C SER A 447 7.44 23.58 -31.35
N GLY A 448 8.73 23.24 -31.51
CA GLY A 448 9.85 24.17 -31.38
C GLY A 448 10.26 24.54 -29.94
N TYR A 449 9.71 23.88 -28.92
CA TYR A 449 10.20 24.00 -27.54
C TYR A 449 11.55 23.30 -27.42
N VAL A 450 12.47 23.87 -26.64
CA VAL A 450 13.80 23.29 -26.38
C VAL A 450 14.09 23.30 -24.87
N PRO A 451 14.95 22.41 -24.36
CA PRO A 451 15.47 22.51 -23.00
C PRO A 451 16.02 23.89 -22.65
N ASP A 452 15.71 24.39 -21.45
CA ASP A 452 16.27 25.64 -20.92
C ASP A 452 17.61 25.36 -20.21
N GLY A 453 18.68 25.25 -21.00
CA GLY A 453 20.03 24.92 -20.53
C GLY A 453 20.16 23.47 -20.04
N ASP A 454 21.04 23.23 -19.05
CA ASP A 454 21.22 21.90 -18.41
C ASP A 454 20.00 21.44 -17.58
N ASN A 455 19.01 22.33 -17.41
CA ASN A 455 17.78 22.10 -16.67
C ASN A 455 16.64 21.56 -17.55
N GLY A 456 16.93 20.86 -18.65
CA GLY A 456 15.89 20.25 -19.49
C GLY A 456 14.91 19.34 -18.71
N PRO A 457 13.74 19.02 -19.28
CA PRO A 457 12.78 18.12 -18.66
C PRO A 457 13.42 16.77 -18.32
N LYS A 458 13.36 16.39 -17.04
CA LYS A 458 13.79 15.10 -16.52
C LYS A 458 12.59 14.41 -15.92
N ILE A 459 12.39 13.17 -16.31
CA ILE A 459 11.28 12.35 -15.84
C ILE A 459 11.86 11.29 -14.91
N THR A 460 11.43 11.30 -13.66
CA THR A 460 11.78 10.28 -12.68
C THR A 460 10.54 9.48 -12.32
N ASN A 461 10.64 8.17 -12.33
CA ASN A 461 9.58 7.28 -11.89
C ASN A 461 9.97 6.63 -10.56
N THR A 462 9.13 6.79 -9.53
CA THR A 462 9.28 6.13 -8.24
C THR A 462 8.05 5.26 -8.01
N GLY A 463 8.18 3.95 -8.24
CA GLY A 463 7.04 3.03 -8.24
C GLY A 463 6.10 3.29 -9.42
N ASN A 464 4.88 3.75 -9.13
CA ASN A 464 3.89 4.22 -10.10
C ASN A 464 3.78 5.75 -10.17
N ILE A 465 4.60 6.50 -9.40
CA ILE A 465 4.57 7.96 -9.36
C ILE A 465 5.59 8.52 -10.35
N VAL A 466 5.08 9.25 -11.33
CA VAL A 466 5.85 9.99 -12.34
C VAL A 466 6.02 11.42 -11.87
N THR A 467 7.27 11.83 -11.70
CA THR A 467 7.66 13.20 -11.40
C THR A 467 8.38 13.79 -12.59
N ILE A 468 7.93 14.96 -13.06
CA ILE A 468 8.61 15.72 -14.11
C ILE A 468 9.24 16.95 -13.47
N LYS A 469 10.51 17.21 -13.79
CA LYS A 469 11.25 18.39 -13.32
C LYS A 469 11.96 19.05 -14.50
N GLY A 470 12.34 20.31 -14.34
CA GLY A 470 13.12 21.03 -15.35
C GLY A 470 12.25 21.96 -16.19
N ARG A 471 12.93 22.70 -17.06
CA ARG A 471 12.40 23.83 -17.82
C ARG A 471 12.57 23.61 -19.32
N VAL A 472 11.57 24.08 -20.05
CA VAL A 472 11.62 24.25 -21.50
C VAL A 472 11.48 25.73 -21.83
N ARG A 473 12.03 26.16 -22.96
CA ARG A 473 11.91 27.52 -23.49
C ARG A 473 11.56 27.50 -24.98
N GLY A 474 10.96 28.57 -25.46
CA GLY A 474 10.67 28.76 -26.89
C GLY A 474 9.34 28.16 -27.33
N GLY A 475 9.31 27.59 -28.53
CA GLY A 475 8.13 26.96 -29.12
C GLY A 475 7.12 27.89 -29.80
N SER A 476 6.21 27.29 -30.56
CA SER A 476 5.01 27.88 -31.16
C SER A 476 3.76 27.43 -30.39
N ARG A 477 2.57 27.90 -30.82
CA ARG A 477 1.30 27.31 -30.38
C ARG A 477 1.33 25.80 -30.66
N GLY A 478 1.11 24.97 -29.63
CA GLY A 478 1.09 23.51 -29.80
C GLY A 478 1.61 22.73 -28.60
N ALA A 479 1.92 21.46 -28.85
CA ALA A 479 2.43 20.55 -27.85
C ALA A 479 3.83 20.95 -27.39
N ILE A 480 4.06 20.87 -26.08
CA ILE A 480 5.28 21.34 -25.43
C ILE A 480 6.33 20.24 -25.42
N TRP A 481 5.92 19.06 -24.98
CA TRP A 481 6.81 17.93 -24.72
C TRP A 481 6.04 16.62 -24.81
N ARG A 482 6.72 15.50 -25.08
CA ARG A 482 6.11 14.16 -25.01
C ARG A 482 6.89 13.27 -24.06
N ILE A 483 6.21 12.74 -23.05
CA ILE A 483 6.79 11.73 -22.14
C ILE A 483 6.65 10.32 -22.74
N PRO A 484 7.47 9.33 -22.31
CA PRO A 484 7.31 7.94 -22.72
C PRO A 484 5.88 7.44 -22.44
N GLU A 485 5.30 6.70 -23.39
CA GLU A 485 3.89 6.29 -23.32
C GLU A 485 3.61 5.39 -22.10
N ASN A 486 4.58 4.56 -21.71
CA ASN A 486 4.49 3.72 -20.51
C ASN A 486 4.49 4.53 -19.19
N LEU A 487 4.76 5.83 -19.25
CA LEU A 487 4.68 6.78 -18.15
C LEU A 487 3.50 7.76 -18.31
N ALA A 488 2.70 7.62 -19.36
CA ALA A 488 1.55 8.48 -19.60
C ALA A 488 0.38 8.15 -18.65
N PRO A 489 -0.44 9.14 -18.29
CA PRO A 489 -1.63 8.91 -17.47
C PRO A 489 -2.72 8.18 -18.28
N GLU A 490 -3.62 7.46 -17.61
CA GLU A 490 -4.74 6.75 -18.28
C GLU A 490 -5.68 7.69 -19.06
N ASN A 491 -5.79 8.95 -18.62
CA ASN A 491 -6.60 9.99 -19.24
C ASN A 491 -5.97 11.38 -18.97
N THR A 492 -6.49 12.43 -19.60
CA THR A 492 -5.91 13.78 -19.50
C THR A 492 -6.01 14.33 -18.07
N ILE A 493 -4.86 14.72 -17.52
CA ILE A 493 -4.72 15.36 -16.20
C ILE A 493 -4.15 16.77 -16.35
N LEU A 494 -4.47 17.66 -15.40
CA LEU A 494 -4.23 19.10 -15.51
C LEU A 494 -3.33 19.63 -14.38
N PHE A 495 -2.23 20.26 -14.74
CA PHE A 495 -1.27 20.83 -13.80
C PHE A 495 -1.15 22.34 -13.92
N ARG A 496 -0.92 22.99 -12.79
CA ARG A 496 -0.41 24.37 -12.77
C ARG A 496 1.11 24.32 -12.77
N VAL A 497 1.72 25.06 -13.69
CA VAL A 497 3.18 25.17 -13.81
C VAL A 497 3.60 26.63 -13.89
N LYS A 498 4.82 26.93 -13.45
CA LYS A 498 5.35 28.30 -13.50
C LYS A 498 5.90 28.63 -14.89
N THR A 499 5.79 29.89 -15.28
CA THR A 499 6.39 30.43 -16.49
C THR A 499 7.10 31.75 -16.21
N SER A 500 7.86 32.25 -17.19
CA SER A 500 8.49 33.58 -17.12
C SER A 500 7.51 34.74 -16.93
N PHE A 501 6.21 34.52 -17.17
CA PHE A 501 5.17 35.54 -17.13
C PHE A 501 4.09 35.27 -16.07
N GLY A 502 4.28 34.25 -15.23
CA GLY A 502 3.33 33.89 -14.19
C GLY A 502 3.12 32.39 -14.08
N ASN A 503 1.88 31.94 -14.12
CA ASN A 503 1.53 30.53 -14.06
C ASN A 503 0.66 30.19 -15.28
N VAL A 504 0.88 29.02 -15.86
CA VAL A 504 0.04 28.47 -16.94
C VAL A 504 -0.46 27.09 -16.54
N ILE A 505 -1.50 26.63 -17.22
CA ILE A 505 -2.01 25.26 -17.05
C ILE A 505 -1.65 24.42 -18.26
N ILE A 506 -1.11 23.26 -17.96
CA ILE A 506 -0.77 22.23 -18.94
C ILE A 506 -1.65 21.01 -18.72
N GLY A 507 -2.00 20.34 -19.82
CA GLY A 507 -2.61 19.02 -19.81
C GLY A 507 -1.60 17.98 -20.25
N ILE A 508 -1.51 16.87 -19.51
CA ILE A 508 -0.78 15.68 -19.94
C ILE A 508 -1.81 14.68 -20.46
N LYS A 509 -1.77 14.39 -21.75
CA LYS A 509 -2.70 13.51 -22.44
C LYS A 509 -2.33 12.03 -22.26
N ARG A 510 -3.26 11.14 -22.63
CA ARG A 510 -3.10 9.67 -22.56
C ARG A 510 -1.92 9.13 -23.38
N ASP A 511 -1.53 9.83 -24.44
CA ASP A 511 -0.40 9.49 -25.30
C ASP A 511 0.96 10.05 -24.80
N GLY A 512 0.96 10.64 -23.60
CA GLY A 512 2.12 11.30 -22.99
C GLY A 512 2.37 12.73 -23.50
N THR A 513 1.53 13.27 -24.37
CA THR A 513 1.72 14.61 -24.92
C THR A 513 1.32 15.68 -23.90
N ILE A 514 2.26 16.58 -23.57
CA ILE A 514 2.05 17.76 -22.74
C ILE A 514 1.61 18.93 -23.63
N VAL A 515 0.43 19.50 -23.39
CA VAL A 515 -0.13 20.62 -24.15
C VAL A 515 -0.53 21.77 -23.23
N PRO A 516 -0.42 23.04 -23.65
CA PRO A 516 -1.06 24.14 -22.93
C PRO A 516 -2.59 24.05 -23.10
N ILE A 517 -3.35 24.32 -22.06
CA ILE A 517 -4.83 24.31 -22.11
C ILE A 517 -5.41 25.65 -22.55
N GLU A 518 -4.67 26.74 -22.36
CA GLU A 518 -5.05 28.08 -22.79
C GLU A 518 -4.16 28.56 -23.94
N GLU A 519 -4.69 29.43 -24.81
CA GLU A 519 -3.91 30.11 -25.83
C GLU A 519 -2.98 31.15 -25.18
N PHE A 520 -1.89 30.69 -24.56
CA PHE A 520 -0.89 31.57 -23.99
C PHE A 520 0.44 31.35 -24.73
N TRP A 521 0.75 32.27 -25.65
CA TRP A 521 2.03 32.26 -26.37
C TRP A 521 2.64 33.66 -26.38
N ARG A 522 3.90 33.72 -25.94
CA ARG A 522 4.83 34.83 -26.20
C ARG A 522 6.19 34.21 -26.49
N GLY A 523 6.83 34.64 -27.58
CA GLY A 523 8.19 34.19 -27.92
C GLY A 523 9.14 34.38 -26.73
N ASN A 524 10.02 33.39 -26.48
CA ASN A 524 10.96 33.31 -25.35
C ASN A 524 10.36 33.01 -23.97
N MET A 525 9.13 32.52 -23.87
CA MET A 525 8.59 32.01 -22.61
C MET A 525 9.32 30.73 -22.18
N TRP A 526 9.67 30.63 -20.89
CA TRP A 526 10.03 29.35 -20.26
C TRP A 526 8.84 28.76 -19.49
N ILE A 527 8.75 27.43 -19.43
CA ILE A 527 7.75 26.66 -18.66
C ILE A 527 8.53 25.71 -17.75
N ASP A 528 8.26 25.77 -16.44
CA ASP A 528 8.89 24.96 -15.41
C ASP A 528 7.96 23.86 -14.91
N PHE A 529 8.35 22.61 -15.14
CA PHE A 529 7.59 21.43 -14.73
C PHE A 529 7.72 21.10 -13.23
N ALA A 530 8.41 21.91 -12.43
CA ALA A 530 8.47 21.72 -10.98
C ALA A 530 7.06 21.59 -10.36
N GLY A 531 6.83 20.49 -9.63
CA GLY A 531 5.55 20.17 -9.00
C GLY A 531 4.60 19.32 -9.86
N VAL A 532 5.02 18.91 -11.06
CA VAL A 532 4.26 17.95 -11.88
C VAL A 532 4.53 16.54 -11.40
N GLU A 533 3.59 16.01 -10.61
CA GLU A 533 3.60 14.65 -10.08
C GLU A 533 2.23 14.00 -10.31
N PHE A 534 2.22 12.81 -10.91
CA PHE A 534 1.02 11.99 -11.06
C PHE A 534 1.34 10.51 -10.94
N SER A 535 0.28 9.70 -10.83
CA SER A 535 0.43 8.24 -10.83
C SER A 535 -0.12 7.62 -12.11
N THR A 536 0.56 6.58 -12.59
CA THR A 536 0.12 5.72 -13.70
C THR A 536 -0.82 4.59 -13.24
N SER A 537 -1.00 4.40 -11.92
CA SER A 537 -1.93 3.43 -11.35
C SER A 537 -2.49 3.96 -10.02
N SER A 538 -3.81 4.08 -9.88
CA SER A 538 -4.38 4.77 -8.72
C SER A 538 -5.78 4.27 -8.35
N VAL A 539 -6.09 4.35 -7.05
CA VAL A 539 -7.40 4.01 -6.47
C VAL A 539 -8.37 5.14 -6.75
N ALA A 540 -9.57 4.81 -7.23
CA ALA A 540 -10.63 5.80 -7.44
C ALA A 540 -11.06 6.45 -6.12
N LEU A 541 -11.19 7.78 -6.11
CA LEU A 541 -11.71 8.49 -4.95
C LEU A 541 -13.24 8.52 -4.99
N ALA A 542 -13.84 8.38 -3.82
CA ALA A 542 -15.28 8.58 -3.69
C ALA A 542 -15.59 10.07 -3.83
N VAL A 543 -16.30 10.44 -4.89
CA VAL A 543 -16.85 11.78 -5.08
C VAL A 543 -18.23 11.81 -4.42
N LYS A 544 -18.40 12.62 -3.36
CA LYS A 544 -19.71 12.76 -2.73
C LYS A 544 -20.68 13.40 -3.73
N GLY A 545 -21.70 12.63 -4.12
CA GLY A 545 -22.70 13.00 -5.13
C GLY A 545 -22.90 11.99 -6.27
N THR A 546 -22.00 11.00 -6.44
CA THR A 546 -22.17 9.95 -7.46
C THR A 546 -22.89 8.72 -6.90
N GLY A 547 -24.21 8.81 -6.84
CA GLY A 547 -25.13 7.67 -6.75
C GLY A 547 -26.31 7.92 -7.68
N PRO A 548 -27.02 6.89 -8.18
CA PRO A 548 -28.28 7.10 -8.89
C PRO A 548 -29.29 7.66 -7.88
N SER A 549 -29.54 8.98 -7.91
CA SER A 549 -30.54 9.58 -7.04
C SER A 549 -31.93 9.45 -7.67
N PRO A 550 -32.94 8.93 -6.93
CA PRO A 550 -34.30 9.40 -7.06
C PRO A 550 -34.37 10.89 -6.67
N MET A 551 -35.39 11.57 -7.14
CA MET A 551 -35.53 13.03 -7.27
C MET A 551 -35.69 13.86 -5.98
N ASP A 552 -35.07 13.46 -4.85
CA ASP A 552 -35.44 13.98 -3.53
C ASP A 552 -34.19 14.33 -2.71
N SER A 553 -33.88 15.64 -2.62
CA SER A 553 -33.07 16.38 -1.61
C SER A 553 -31.88 15.71 -0.88
N GLU A 554 -30.70 16.38 -0.93
CA GLU A 554 -29.46 16.21 -0.11
C GLU A 554 -28.18 15.68 -0.82
N GLY A 555 -28.04 15.85 -2.13
CA GLY A 555 -26.76 15.64 -2.84
C GLY A 555 -25.84 16.87 -2.79
N SER A 556 -24.54 16.70 -2.49
CA SER A 556 -23.53 17.77 -2.41
C SER A 556 -23.16 18.45 -3.74
N GLY A 557 -23.85 18.13 -4.85
CA GLY A 557 -23.69 18.82 -6.14
C GLY A 557 -22.38 18.57 -6.90
N TRP A 558 -21.53 17.62 -6.50
CA TRP A 558 -20.25 17.32 -7.19
C TRP A 558 -20.27 15.95 -7.91
N GLN A 559 -19.61 15.88 -9.07
CA GLN A 559 -19.52 14.68 -9.92
C GLN A 559 -18.16 14.57 -10.63
N THR A 560 -17.82 13.38 -11.11
CA THR A 560 -16.62 13.15 -11.92
C THR A 560 -16.70 13.86 -13.27
N SER A 561 -15.58 14.37 -13.77
CA SER A 561 -15.53 14.93 -15.13
C SER A 561 -15.71 13.82 -16.19
N GLY A 562 -16.58 14.04 -17.18
CA GLY A 562 -16.62 13.19 -18.39
C GLY A 562 -15.53 13.54 -19.42
N LYS A 563 -14.83 14.67 -19.24
CA LYS A 563 -13.83 15.20 -20.19
C LYS A 563 -12.38 14.93 -19.75
N TYR A 564 -12.14 14.90 -18.44
CA TYR A 564 -10.81 14.73 -17.84
C TYR A 564 -10.78 13.48 -16.95
N ALA A 565 -9.58 13.08 -16.50
CA ALA A 565 -9.44 11.91 -15.62
C ALA A 565 -10.30 12.04 -14.35
N SER A 566 -11.00 10.96 -13.98
CA SER A 566 -11.72 10.90 -12.70
C SER A 566 -10.74 11.05 -11.52
N PRO A 567 -11.19 11.61 -10.38
CA PRO A 567 -10.38 11.73 -9.17
C PRO A 567 -9.85 10.37 -8.70
N ARG A 568 -8.53 10.26 -8.53
CA ARG A 568 -7.85 9.06 -8.04
C ARG A 568 -6.67 9.43 -7.14
N ALA A 569 -6.28 8.54 -6.23
CA ALA A 569 -5.05 8.67 -5.44
C ALA A 569 -4.16 7.43 -5.53
N ALA A 570 -2.86 7.63 -5.43
CA ALA A 570 -1.87 6.58 -5.34
C ALA A 570 -0.95 6.83 -4.15
N LYS A 571 -0.40 5.76 -3.59
CA LYS A 571 0.56 5.80 -2.50
C LYS A 571 1.76 4.92 -2.83
N VAL A 572 2.98 5.45 -2.68
CA VAL A 572 4.26 4.71 -2.76
C VAL A 572 5.05 5.00 -1.49
N GLY A 573 5.33 3.98 -0.68
CA GLY A 573 5.85 4.22 0.67
C GLY A 573 4.87 5.06 1.49
N SER A 574 5.32 6.19 2.06
CA SER A 574 4.45 7.19 2.68
C SER A 574 3.92 8.24 1.70
N HIS A 575 4.51 8.39 0.51
CA HIS A 575 4.19 9.47 -0.40
C HIS A 575 2.87 9.19 -1.14
N VAL A 576 1.93 10.13 -1.05
CA VAL A 576 0.61 10.10 -1.68
C VAL A 576 0.52 11.18 -2.74
N VAL A 577 -0.02 10.82 -3.89
CA VAL A 577 -0.35 11.76 -4.98
C VAL A 577 -1.82 11.61 -5.34
N VAL A 578 -2.52 12.73 -5.46
CA VAL A 578 -3.90 12.80 -5.92
C VAL A 578 -3.95 13.37 -7.33
N ASN A 579 -4.81 12.82 -8.18
CA ASN A 579 -4.95 13.15 -9.60
C ASN A 579 -6.42 13.26 -9.99
N GLY A 580 -6.69 13.91 -11.12
CA GLY A 580 -8.02 13.95 -11.74
C GLY A 580 -8.79 15.24 -11.48
N VAL A 581 -10.03 15.30 -11.96
CA VAL A 581 -10.85 16.51 -11.98
C VAL A 581 -12.26 16.23 -11.45
N VAL A 582 -12.71 17.06 -10.50
CA VAL A 582 -14.09 17.08 -9.98
C VAL A 582 -14.86 18.22 -10.64
N THR A 583 -16.16 18.05 -10.86
CA THR A 583 -17.03 19.05 -11.50
C THR A 583 -18.31 19.28 -10.72
N GLY A 584 -18.77 20.53 -10.65
CA GLY A 584 -20.09 20.87 -10.07
C GLY A 584 -21.26 20.51 -11.01
N HIS A 585 -22.41 20.18 -10.42
CA HIS A 585 -23.68 19.89 -11.10
C HIS A 585 -24.49 21.17 -11.31
N ASN A 586 -25.32 21.22 -12.36
CA ASN A 586 -26.20 22.36 -12.62
C ASN A 586 -27.48 22.24 -11.78
N GLY A 587 -27.71 23.20 -10.89
CA GLY A 587 -28.94 23.30 -10.09
C GLY A 587 -28.64 24.03 -8.78
N ASN A 588 -29.58 24.87 -8.33
CA ASN A 588 -29.49 25.83 -7.22
C ASN A 588 -29.06 25.24 -5.85
N PHE A 589 -27.83 24.76 -5.72
CA PHE A 589 -27.23 24.38 -4.45
C PHE A 589 -25.99 25.25 -4.25
N GLU A 590 -25.96 25.93 -3.10
CA GLU A 590 -24.84 26.76 -2.70
C GLU A 590 -23.55 25.94 -2.73
N MET A 591 -22.62 26.30 -3.62
CA MET A 591 -21.23 25.82 -3.58
C MET A 591 -20.55 26.50 -2.39
N THR A 592 -20.94 26.11 -1.18
CA THR A 592 -20.52 26.75 0.07
C THR A 592 -19.06 26.48 0.38
N ARG A 593 -18.45 27.45 1.06
CA ARG A 593 -17.13 27.32 1.67
C ARG A 593 -17.08 26.04 2.52
N GLY A 594 -16.09 25.17 2.28
CA GLY A 594 -15.93 23.91 3.03
C GLY A 594 -16.65 22.70 2.41
N ALA A 595 -17.24 22.84 1.22
CA ALA A 595 -17.84 21.69 0.52
C ALA A 595 -16.82 20.58 0.26
N VAL A 596 -17.16 19.36 0.70
CA VAL A 596 -16.36 18.15 0.48
C VAL A 596 -16.55 17.65 -0.96
N ILE A 597 -15.48 17.64 -1.73
CA ILE A 597 -15.49 17.33 -3.18
C ILE A 597 -14.99 15.91 -3.50
N ALA A 598 -14.20 15.32 -2.61
CA ALA A 598 -13.74 13.93 -2.71
C ALA A 598 -13.32 13.42 -1.32
N SER A 599 -13.13 12.10 -1.17
CA SER A 599 -12.52 11.52 0.03
C SER A 599 -11.43 10.50 -0.28
N LEU A 600 -10.38 10.52 0.55
CA LEU A 600 -9.26 9.60 0.52
C LEU A 600 -9.55 8.33 1.33
N PRO A 601 -9.16 7.15 0.83
CA PRO A 601 -9.29 5.90 1.56
C PRO A 601 -8.37 5.85 2.79
N ASP A 602 -8.70 4.96 3.72
CA ASP A 602 -7.84 4.66 4.87
C ASP A 602 -6.42 4.30 4.39
N GLY A 603 -5.42 4.84 5.09
CA GLY A 603 -4.00 4.65 4.74
C GLY A 603 -3.43 5.62 3.70
N MET A 604 -4.24 6.43 3.02
CA MET A 604 -3.77 7.51 2.11
C MET A 604 -4.01 8.91 2.66
N ARG A 605 -4.41 9.02 3.93
CA ARG A 605 -4.78 10.28 4.58
C ARG A 605 -3.53 10.97 5.17
N PRO A 606 -3.46 12.30 5.13
CA PRO A 606 -2.39 13.02 5.82
C PRO A 606 -2.59 12.95 7.34
N SER A 607 -1.52 13.16 8.11
CA SER A 607 -1.61 13.24 9.59
C SER A 607 -2.11 14.59 10.11
N LYS A 608 -2.22 15.59 9.25
CA LYS A 608 -2.68 16.95 9.56
C LYS A 608 -3.41 17.53 8.35
N GLN A 609 -4.19 18.59 8.55
CA GLN A 609 -4.78 19.30 7.42
C GLN A 609 -3.68 19.89 6.53
N LEU A 610 -3.78 19.65 5.22
CA LEU A 610 -2.88 20.18 4.21
C LEU A 610 -3.66 21.03 3.22
N GLN A 611 -3.13 22.20 2.90
CA GLN A 611 -3.75 23.15 1.98
C GLN A 611 -2.97 23.19 0.66
N PHE A 612 -3.69 23.10 -0.46
CA PHE A 612 -3.12 23.07 -1.80
C PHE A 612 -3.77 24.12 -2.69
N ASN A 613 -2.96 24.79 -3.50
CA ASN A 613 -3.44 25.63 -4.58
C ASN A 613 -3.66 24.78 -5.83
N VAL A 614 -4.88 24.77 -6.34
CA VAL A 614 -5.29 23.91 -7.46
C VAL A 614 -5.84 24.71 -8.64
N PRO A 615 -5.68 24.22 -9.89
CA PRO A 615 -6.39 24.77 -11.05
C PRO A 615 -7.91 24.67 -10.88
N MET A 616 -8.62 25.76 -11.15
CA MET A 616 -10.08 25.82 -11.08
C MET A 616 -10.68 26.65 -12.21
N GLN A 617 -11.70 26.17 -12.90
CA GLN A 617 -12.34 26.89 -14.01
C GLN A 617 -13.85 26.97 -13.87
N LYS A 618 -14.41 28.17 -14.02
CA LYS A 618 -15.85 28.38 -14.22
C LYS A 618 -16.18 28.28 -15.71
N ILE A 619 -17.28 27.63 -16.10
CA ILE A 619 -17.66 27.56 -17.52
C ILE A 619 -17.75 28.96 -18.13
N GLY A 620 -17.08 29.15 -19.28
CA GLY A 620 -17.06 30.41 -20.02
C GLY A 620 -16.00 31.41 -19.54
N GLU A 621 -15.27 31.11 -18.46
CA GLU A 621 -14.20 31.97 -17.93
C GLU A 621 -12.82 31.30 -18.07
N SER A 622 -11.77 32.12 -18.01
CA SER A 622 -10.38 31.64 -17.93
C SER A 622 -10.16 30.84 -16.65
N ILE A 623 -9.20 29.92 -16.70
CA ILE A 623 -8.89 29.09 -15.55
C ILE A 623 -8.20 29.95 -14.47
N THR A 624 -8.69 29.86 -13.24
CA THR A 624 -8.18 30.56 -12.05
C THR A 624 -7.57 29.57 -11.05
N SER A 625 -7.22 30.05 -9.85
CA SER A 625 -6.70 29.22 -8.76
C SER A 625 -7.75 29.06 -7.66
N GLY A 626 -8.01 27.83 -7.25
CA GLY A 626 -8.78 27.50 -6.05
C GLY A 626 -7.85 27.00 -4.94
N ILE A 627 -8.36 27.00 -3.70
CA ILE A 627 -7.68 26.40 -2.55
C ILE A 627 -8.44 25.12 -2.18
N VAL A 628 -7.74 24.01 -1.97
CA VAL A 628 -8.31 22.75 -1.50
C VAL A 628 -7.59 22.32 -0.23
N ASN A 629 -8.38 21.93 0.77
CA ASN A 629 -7.90 21.32 2.01
C ASN A 629 -8.07 19.81 1.96
N VAL A 630 -7.02 19.09 2.36
CA VAL A 630 -7.03 17.64 2.58
C VAL A 630 -6.91 17.39 4.08
N TYR A 631 -7.95 16.80 4.67
CA TYR A 631 -8.07 16.61 6.12
C TYR A 631 -7.57 15.23 6.56
N PRO A 632 -7.20 15.07 7.85
CA PRO A 632 -6.75 13.78 8.40
C PRO A 632 -7.80 12.67 8.36
N ASP A 633 -9.08 13.03 8.37
CA ASP A 633 -10.20 12.10 8.19
C ASP A 633 -10.42 11.69 6.72
N GLY A 634 -9.58 12.20 5.82
CA GLY A 634 -9.56 11.89 4.40
C GLY A 634 -10.46 12.77 3.55
N ARG A 635 -11.21 13.72 4.13
CA ARG A 635 -12.00 14.67 3.33
C ARG A 635 -11.09 15.55 2.49
N ILE A 636 -11.48 15.79 1.25
CA ILE A 636 -10.91 16.81 0.37
C ILE A 636 -11.99 17.86 0.19
N ALA A 637 -11.78 19.08 0.69
CA ALA A 637 -12.78 20.15 0.65
C ALA A 637 -12.25 21.42 -0.03
N LEU A 638 -13.13 22.12 -0.75
CA LEU A 638 -12.81 23.39 -1.39
C LEU A 638 -12.85 24.53 -0.37
N GLU A 639 -11.82 25.36 -0.35
CA GLU A 639 -11.73 26.59 0.43
C GLU A 639 -11.86 27.82 -0.48
N GLY A 640 -12.86 28.65 -0.23
CA GLY A 640 -13.06 29.90 -0.99
C GLY A 640 -14.44 30.51 -0.80
N ARG A 641 -14.56 31.81 -1.14
CA ARG A 641 -15.75 32.69 -1.01
C ARG A 641 -16.98 32.10 -1.71
N ASP A 642 -18.18 32.56 -1.33
CA ASP A 642 -19.44 32.24 -2.03
C ASP A 642 -19.26 32.42 -3.55
N TYR A 643 -19.05 31.32 -4.25
CA TYR A 643 -18.92 31.31 -5.70
C TYR A 643 -20.33 31.39 -6.24
N ASP A 644 -20.63 32.47 -6.95
CA ASP A 644 -21.97 32.74 -7.48
C ASP A 644 -22.53 31.51 -8.21
N VAL A 645 -23.72 31.09 -7.77
CA VAL A 645 -24.29 29.73 -7.84
C VAL A 645 -24.66 29.27 -9.25
N GLN A 646 -24.32 30.05 -10.28
CA GLN A 646 -24.91 29.92 -11.61
C GLN A 646 -24.06 29.17 -12.65
N ASN A 647 -22.78 28.83 -12.39
CA ASN A 647 -21.94 28.18 -13.40
C ASN A 647 -21.26 26.88 -12.90
N LYS A 648 -21.12 25.88 -13.79
CA LYS A 648 -20.31 24.68 -13.48
C LYS A 648 -18.86 25.07 -13.23
N ILE A 649 -18.29 24.54 -12.15
CA ILE A 649 -16.88 24.70 -11.79
C ILE A 649 -16.16 23.37 -12.00
N PHE A 650 -14.97 23.42 -12.59
CA PHE A 650 -14.01 22.32 -12.65
C PHE A 650 -12.91 22.57 -11.62
N VAL A 651 -12.55 21.56 -10.82
CA VAL A 651 -11.43 21.62 -9.87
C VAL A 651 -10.47 20.47 -10.17
N SER A 652 -9.22 20.78 -10.53
CA SER A 652 -8.18 19.75 -10.72
C SER A 652 -7.55 19.40 -9.39
N LEU A 653 -7.57 18.12 -9.01
CA LEU A 653 -6.84 17.61 -7.85
C LEU A 653 -5.41 17.17 -8.17
N SER A 654 -5.00 17.29 -9.45
CA SER A 654 -3.67 16.87 -9.89
C SER A 654 -2.59 17.82 -9.39
N GLY A 655 -1.46 17.26 -8.95
CA GLY A 655 -0.37 18.01 -8.31
C GLY A 655 -0.52 18.18 -6.80
N ILE A 656 -1.56 17.58 -6.19
CA ILE A 656 -1.62 17.39 -4.73
C ILE A 656 -0.74 16.20 -4.39
N SER A 657 0.34 16.43 -3.64
CA SER A 657 1.17 15.37 -3.09
C SER A 657 1.57 15.64 -1.64
N PHE A 658 1.67 14.59 -0.83
CA PHE A 658 2.00 14.66 0.60
C PHE A 658 2.41 13.32 1.18
N GLU A 659 2.95 13.30 2.39
CA GLU A 659 3.29 12.06 3.10
C GLU A 659 2.12 11.59 3.99
N ALA A 660 1.56 10.41 3.71
CA ALA A 660 0.64 9.67 4.56
C ALA A 660 1.39 8.82 5.58
N THR A 661 1.60 9.39 6.77
CA THR A 661 2.07 8.65 7.95
C THR A 661 0.95 7.80 8.54
N ALA A 662 1.29 6.58 8.99
CA ALA A 662 0.38 5.57 9.51
C ALA A 662 -0.18 5.87 10.92
N ASN A 663 -0.48 7.14 11.22
CA ASN A 663 -0.84 7.55 12.56
C ASN A 663 -2.35 7.48 12.65
N SER A 664 -2.86 6.34 13.11
CA SER A 664 -4.24 6.23 13.58
C SER A 664 -4.40 7.15 14.79
N PHE A 665 -4.85 8.39 14.57
CA PHE A 665 -5.36 9.22 15.66
C PHE A 665 -6.62 8.57 16.18
N THR A 666 -6.56 8.03 17.40
CA THR A 666 -7.73 7.45 18.07
C THR A 666 -8.62 8.59 18.56
N ARG A 667 -9.93 8.47 18.38
CA ARG A 667 -10.90 9.50 18.80
C ARG A 667 -10.85 9.64 20.34
N ALA A 668 -10.77 10.89 20.84
CA ALA A 668 -10.44 11.16 22.23
C ALA A 668 -11.56 10.91 23.26
N ASP A 669 -12.79 10.60 22.82
CA ASP A 669 -13.88 10.16 23.69
C ASP A 669 -13.54 8.87 24.44
N GLU A 670 -12.62 8.06 23.91
CA GLU A 670 -12.10 6.84 24.54
C GLU A 670 -11.02 7.12 25.61
N TYR A 671 -10.47 8.34 25.70
CA TYR A 671 -9.30 8.66 26.53
C TYR A 671 -9.47 9.84 27.50
N GLY A 672 -10.67 10.40 27.63
CA GLY A 672 -11.08 11.19 28.80
C GLY A 672 -11.83 12.49 28.48
N PRO A 673 -12.68 12.98 29.41
CA PRO A 673 -13.68 13.98 29.10
C PRO A 673 -13.11 15.40 28.96
N LEU A 674 -13.73 16.18 28.08
CA LEU A 674 -13.64 17.64 28.16
C LEU A 674 -14.31 18.14 29.45
N LEU A 675 -13.71 19.14 30.05
CA LEU A 675 -14.12 19.72 31.32
C LEU A 675 -14.71 21.11 31.10
N ASN A 676 -15.34 21.67 32.14
CA ASN A 676 -15.74 23.07 32.20
C ASN A 676 -16.55 23.57 30.99
N GLY A 677 -17.38 22.71 30.38
CA GLY A 677 -18.27 23.11 29.28
C GLY A 677 -17.60 23.24 27.90
N TRP A 678 -16.34 22.85 27.76
CA TRP A 678 -15.66 22.78 26.47
C TRP A 678 -16.24 21.67 25.60
N LYS A 679 -16.26 21.89 24.28
CA LYS A 679 -16.87 20.97 23.31
C LYS A 679 -15.90 20.62 22.18
N PRO A 680 -16.02 19.45 21.55
CA PRO A 680 -15.24 19.13 20.36
C PRO A 680 -15.58 20.10 19.22
N ASP A 681 -14.57 20.64 18.54
CA ASP A 681 -14.76 21.42 17.32
C ASP A 681 -14.81 20.50 16.10
N GLN A 682 -15.96 19.86 15.89
CA GLN A 682 -16.16 18.93 14.77
C GLN A 682 -16.28 19.63 13.42
N GLU A 683 -16.69 20.90 13.41
CA GLU A 683 -16.98 21.66 12.19
C GLU A 683 -15.71 22.27 11.56
N HIS A 684 -14.77 22.77 12.36
CA HIS A 684 -13.57 23.43 11.83
C HIS A 684 -12.29 22.59 11.96
N ASN A 685 -12.15 21.80 13.04
CA ASN A 685 -10.88 21.11 13.36
C ASN A 685 -11.02 19.59 13.55
N GLY A 686 -12.15 18.97 13.20
CA GLY A 686 -12.29 17.49 13.21
C GLY A 686 -12.42 16.85 14.60
N GLY A 687 -12.76 17.63 15.63
CA GLY A 687 -12.79 17.18 17.03
C GLY A 687 -11.41 17.28 17.71
N TYR A 688 -11.22 16.66 18.87
CA TYR A 688 -9.94 16.62 19.58
C TYR A 688 -9.42 15.18 19.60
N ALA A 689 -8.12 14.99 19.36
CA ALA A 689 -7.48 13.67 19.32
C ALA A 689 -6.01 13.76 19.74
N PHE A 690 -5.44 12.62 20.12
CA PHE A 690 -3.99 12.45 20.19
C PHE A 690 -3.60 11.05 19.68
N SER A 691 -2.36 10.90 19.25
CA SER A 691 -1.75 9.61 18.94
C SER A 691 -0.52 9.40 19.83
N ILE A 692 -0.22 8.14 20.13
CA ILE A 692 1.01 7.74 20.82
C ILE A 692 1.76 6.78 19.91
N GLU A 693 2.95 7.18 19.46
CA GLU A 693 3.83 6.36 18.63
C GLU A 693 5.24 6.42 19.20
N ASN A 694 5.82 5.25 19.52
CA ASN A 694 7.20 5.17 20.03
C ASN A 694 7.51 6.09 21.24
N ASP A 695 6.54 6.30 22.14
CA ASP A 695 6.60 7.26 23.26
C ASP A 695 6.53 8.74 22.91
N ILE A 696 6.21 9.09 21.66
CA ILE A 696 5.88 10.45 21.24
C ILE A 696 4.36 10.58 21.22
N VAL A 697 3.87 11.63 21.89
CA VAL A 697 2.47 12.03 21.88
C VAL A 697 2.31 13.20 20.92
N THR A 698 1.40 13.06 19.95
CA THR A 698 1.07 14.11 18.98
C THR A 698 -0.41 14.41 19.08
N PHE A 699 -0.77 15.67 19.32
CA PHE A 699 -2.16 16.10 19.38
C PHE A 699 -2.63 16.52 17.98
N SER A 700 -3.93 16.38 17.74
CA SER A 700 -4.59 16.85 16.52
C SER A 700 -5.98 17.38 16.83
N GLY A 701 -6.42 18.30 15.99
CA GLY A 701 -7.74 18.89 15.97
C GLY A 701 -7.92 20.08 16.90
N GLY A 702 -9.13 20.29 17.42
CA GLY A 702 -9.49 21.48 18.17
C GLY A 702 -10.74 21.32 19.05
N VAL A 703 -10.91 22.30 19.92
CA VAL A 703 -12.03 22.39 20.87
C VAL A 703 -12.68 23.77 20.80
N ILE A 704 -13.99 23.80 20.96
CA ILE A 704 -14.80 25.03 21.10
C ILE A 704 -14.72 25.48 22.55
N ALA A 705 -14.43 26.76 22.75
CA ALA A 705 -14.22 27.34 24.07
C ALA A 705 -15.46 27.21 24.95
N GLY A 706 -15.22 26.85 26.22
CA GLY A 706 -16.21 26.78 27.28
C GLY A 706 -15.88 27.73 28.43
N GLY A 707 -15.88 27.21 29.66
CA GLY A 707 -15.50 27.90 30.89
C GLY A 707 -13.98 28.02 31.09
N ARG A 708 -13.55 28.78 32.09
CA ARG A 708 -12.12 29.07 32.34
C ARG A 708 -11.38 27.87 32.95
N GLY A 709 -10.09 27.75 32.62
CA GLY A 709 -9.15 26.83 33.29
C GLY A 709 -8.94 25.50 32.57
N ASP A 710 -8.93 24.41 33.34
CA ASP A 710 -8.74 23.05 32.82
C ASP A 710 -9.86 22.69 31.84
N PHE A 711 -9.49 22.26 30.63
CA PHE A 711 -10.49 21.96 29.60
C PHE A 711 -10.50 20.49 29.17
N TRP A 712 -9.46 19.73 29.50
CA TRP A 712 -9.40 18.32 29.14
C TRP A 712 -8.65 17.50 30.18
N LYS A 713 -9.24 16.37 30.57
CA LYS A 713 -8.59 15.33 31.36
C LYS A 713 -8.26 14.15 30.45
N MET A 714 -7.02 14.05 29.98
CA MET A 714 -6.56 12.90 29.20
C MET A 714 -6.14 11.74 30.11
N SER A 715 -6.13 10.53 29.54
CA SER A 715 -5.65 9.31 30.20
C SER A 715 -4.22 9.50 30.71
N THR A 716 -3.93 9.01 31.91
CA THR A 716 -2.61 9.09 32.52
C THR A 716 -1.52 8.41 31.69
N ASN A 717 -1.89 7.48 30.79
CA ASN A 717 -0.95 6.82 29.88
C ASN A 717 -0.39 7.75 28.79
N ALA A 718 -1.07 8.88 28.52
CA ALA A 718 -0.59 9.91 27.60
C ALA A 718 0.17 11.02 28.31
N ALA A 719 0.12 11.12 29.64
CA ALA A 719 0.66 12.27 30.36
C ALA A 719 2.19 12.41 30.27
N PRO A 720 2.71 13.65 30.18
CA PRO A 720 4.14 13.89 30.22
C PRO A 720 4.72 13.60 31.63
N PRO A 721 6.02 13.33 31.75
CA PRO A 721 6.65 13.09 33.05
C PRO A 721 6.69 14.36 33.93
N GLU A 722 6.71 15.54 33.32
CA GLU A 722 6.81 16.85 33.97
C GLU A 722 5.85 17.85 33.29
N ARG A 723 5.58 19.00 33.93
CA ARG A 723 4.64 19.99 33.38
C ARG A 723 5.22 20.66 32.14
N LEU A 724 4.55 20.50 31.01
CA LEU A 724 4.94 21.08 29.71
C LEU A 724 4.07 22.29 29.36
N VAL A 725 4.63 23.22 28.61
CA VAL A 725 3.95 24.46 28.21
C VAL A 725 4.11 24.71 26.72
N PHE A 726 3.00 24.91 26.03
CA PHE A 726 2.92 25.12 24.58
C PHE A 726 2.23 26.44 24.26
N THR A 727 2.41 26.89 23.03
CA THR A 727 1.54 27.88 22.40
C THR A 727 0.49 27.17 21.57
N ALA A 728 -0.78 27.53 21.73
CA ALA A 728 -1.88 27.02 20.93
C ALA A 728 -2.59 28.18 20.24
N LYS A 729 -3.01 27.98 18.99
CA LYS A 729 -3.71 29.00 18.20
C LYS A 729 -5.20 29.02 18.54
N THR A 730 -5.79 30.19 18.63
CA THR A 730 -7.24 30.39 18.80
C THR A 730 -7.85 31.13 17.60
N SER A 731 -9.16 31.40 17.65
CA SER A 731 -9.84 32.19 16.62
C SER A 731 -9.34 33.63 16.52
N GLU A 732 -8.91 34.22 17.65
CA GLU A 732 -8.53 35.63 17.73
C GLU A 732 -7.02 35.86 17.93
N ASP A 733 -6.33 34.93 18.61
CA ASP A 733 -4.94 35.12 19.04
C ASP A 733 -4.22 33.78 19.34
N ILE A 734 -3.18 33.81 20.17
CA ILE A 734 -2.51 32.65 20.76
C ILE A 734 -2.81 32.54 22.26
N VAL A 735 -2.84 31.32 22.77
CA VAL A 735 -2.97 31.04 24.21
C VAL A 735 -1.86 30.13 24.68
N ARG A 736 -1.48 30.29 25.95
CA ARG A 736 -0.59 29.37 26.65
C ARG A 736 -1.39 28.12 27.05
N LEU A 737 -0.89 26.95 26.65
CA LEU A 737 -1.47 25.66 27.00
C LEU A 737 -0.52 24.88 27.88
N ASP A 738 -1.02 24.43 29.04
CA ASP A 738 -0.28 23.66 30.01
C ASP A 738 -0.74 22.21 30.00
N ILE A 739 0.23 21.28 29.97
CA ILE A 739 -0.03 19.84 30.10
C ILE A 739 0.67 19.33 31.36
N LEU A 740 -0.12 18.89 32.33
CA LEU A 740 0.36 18.46 33.65
C LEU A 740 0.67 16.96 33.67
N PRO A 741 1.58 16.50 34.57
CA PRO A 741 1.92 15.08 34.69
C PRO A 741 0.77 14.16 35.10
N ASN A 742 -0.31 14.73 35.64
CA ASN A 742 -1.51 13.99 35.99
C ASN A 742 -2.50 13.88 34.81
N GLY A 743 -2.15 14.33 33.61
CA GLY A 743 -3.02 14.32 32.43
C GLY A 743 -4.03 15.47 32.35
N MET A 744 -3.89 16.51 33.18
CA MET A 744 -4.72 17.71 33.06
C MET A 744 -4.17 18.62 31.96
N VAL A 745 -5.05 19.16 31.12
CA VAL A 745 -4.72 20.15 30.09
C VAL A 745 -5.48 21.44 30.38
N SER A 746 -4.74 22.55 30.48
CA SER A 746 -5.27 23.85 30.89
C SER A 746 -4.93 24.92 29.86
N ALA A 747 -5.92 25.73 29.47
CA ALA A 747 -5.72 26.90 28.63
C ALA A 747 -5.66 28.16 29.52
N ASN A 748 -4.52 28.86 29.50
CA ASN A 748 -4.25 30.00 30.37
C ASN A 748 -4.20 31.30 29.55
N ASN A 749 -5.28 32.09 29.56
CA ASN A 749 -5.32 33.48 29.10
C ASN A 749 -6.22 34.34 30.02
N TYR A 750 -6.00 35.66 30.06
CA TYR A 750 -6.90 36.62 30.71
C TYR A 750 -8.12 36.99 29.86
N PHE A 751 -8.01 36.88 28.53
CA PHE A 751 -9.08 37.16 27.57
C PHE A 751 -9.56 35.83 26.96
N PHE A 752 -10.73 35.36 27.39
CA PHE A 752 -11.38 34.13 26.88
C PHE A 752 -12.36 34.43 25.75
N ASP A 753 -12.11 35.48 24.96
CA ASP A 753 -13.01 35.92 23.89
C ASP A 753 -12.69 35.20 22.56
N PHE A 754 -12.37 33.91 22.60
CA PHE A 754 -12.12 33.10 21.40
C PHE A 754 -13.12 31.96 21.29
N ASN A 755 -13.54 31.65 20.06
CA ASN A 755 -14.58 30.64 19.81
C ASN A 755 -14.02 29.21 19.77
N TRP A 756 -12.77 29.06 19.32
CA TRP A 756 -12.11 27.75 19.20
C TRP A 756 -10.62 27.84 19.57
N LEU A 757 -10.06 26.68 19.92
CA LEU A 757 -8.66 26.45 20.27
C LEU A 757 -8.14 25.25 19.48
N SER A 758 -7.05 25.43 18.73
CA SER A 758 -6.37 24.35 18.01
C SER A 758 -5.35 23.65 18.92
N LEU A 759 -5.36 22.33 18.88
CA LEU A 759 -4.40 21.45 19.55
C LEU A 759 -3.27 21.01 18.61
N GLU A 760 -3.27 21.50 17.37
CA GLU A 760 -2.28 21.17 16.36
C GLU A 760 -0.88 21.67 16.74
N GLY A 761 0.14 20.89 16.39
CA GLY A 761 1.54 21.23 16.65
C GLY A 761 2.02 20.95 18.09
N ILE A 762 1.15 20.44 18.97
CA ILE A 762 1.55 20.00 20.30
C ILE A 762 2.13 18.58 20.20
N VAL A 763 3.44 18.48 20.42
CA VAL A 763 4.19 17.22 20.38
C VAL A 763 5.12 17.13 21.59
N TYR A 764 5.14 15.99 22.27
CA TYR A 764 6.09 15.73 23.36
C TYR A 764 6.42 14.24 23.50
N SER A 765 7.48 13.94 24.25
CA SER A 765 7.81 12.57 24.62
C SER A 765 7.34 12.24 26.04
N ARG A 766 6.91 10.99 26.25
CA ARG A 766 6.64 10.42 27.58
C ARG A 766 7.92 9.98 28.30
N ARG A 767 9.05 9.91 27.59
CA ARG A 767 10.35 9.58 28.20
C ARG A 767 10.89 10.79 28.94
N LYS A 768 11.53 10.55 30.08
CA LYS A 768 12.27 11.60 30.78
C LYS A 768 13.43 12.08 29.90
N PRO A 769 13.52 13.39 29.60
CA PRO A 769 14.57 13.91 28.73
C PRO A 769 15.93 13.90 29.45
N ASN A 770 17.01 13.82 28.67
CA ASN A 770 18.36 14.10 29.18
C ASN A 770 18.51 15.62 29.34
N ALA A 771 19.05 16.06 30.47
CA ALA A 771 19.25 17.48 30.74
C ALA A 771 20.15 18.13 29.68
N LEU A 772 19.75 19.31 29.21
CA LEU A 772 20.58 20.14 28.34
C LEU A 772 21.42 21.09 29.19
N PRO A 773 22.75 21.19 28.97
CA PRO A 773 23.56 22.19 29.64
C PRO A 773 23.19 23.59 29.12
N PHE A 774 22.95 24.51 30.06
CA PHE A 774 22.69 25.90 29.76
C PHE A 774 23.98 26.67 29.53
N GLU A 775 23.89 27.67 28.66
CA GLU A 775 24.98 28.59 28.37
C GLU A 775 24.54 30.01 28.74
N ASN A 776 25.48 30.92 28.97
CA ASN A 776 25.26 32.37 29.00
C ASN A 776 24.16 32.90 29.96
N GLY A 777 24.00 32.27 31.12
CA GLY A 777 23.10 32.76 32.19
C GLY A 777 21.62 32.40 32.03
N TRP A 778 21.31 31.44 31.15
CA TRP A 778 20.02 30.75 31.13
C TRP A 778 19.93 29.73 32.26
N GLU A 779 18.78 29.64 32.91
CA GLU A 779 18.48 28.77 34.05
C GLU A 779 17.11 28.11 33.84
N GLN A 780 16.89 26.97 34.51
CA GLN A 780 15.57 26.34 34.49
C GLN A 780 14.54 27.21 35.24
N VAL A 781 13.27 27.11 34.85
CA VAL A 781 12.16 27.70 35.61
C VAL A 781 11.54 26.67 36.53
N ASP A 782 11.51 26.95 37.84
CA ASP A 782 10.88 26.07 38.82
C ASP A 782 9.37 25.87 38.56
N GLY A 783 8.91 24.62 38.75
CA GLY A 783 7.52 24.22 38.53
C GLY A 783 7.17 23.81 37.09
N TYR A 784 8.13 23.84 36.18
CA TYR A 784 8.02 23.35 34.79
C TYR A 784 9.06 22.26 34.50
N ALA A 785 8.92 21.59 33.36
CA ALA A 785 9.91 20.61 32.94
C ALA A 785 11.29 21.24 32.77
N ALA A 786 12.31 20.54 33.27
CA ALA A 786 13.68 20.94 33.07
C ALA A 786 14.03 20.84 31.57
N PRO A 787 14.72 21.86 31.02
CA PRO A 787 15.18 21.83 29.63
C PRO A 787 16.00 20.58 29.31
N GLY A 788 15.57 19.87 28.28
CA GLY A 788 16.12 18.57 27.98
C GLY A 788 15.82 18.11 26.56
N VAL A 789 16.52 17.06 26.15
CA VAL A 789 16.39 16.45 24.85
C VAL A 789 16.21 14.94 24.97
N VAL A 790 15.38 14.38 24.09
CA VAL A 790 15.24 12.93 23.94
C VAL A 790 15.27 12.55 22.46
N LYS A 791 15.96 11.44 22.18
CA LYS A 791 15.99 10.81 20.87
C LYS A 791 15.10 9.57 20.88
N VAL A 792 14.14 9.53 19.97
CA VAL A 792 13.23 8.42 19.74
C VAL A 792 13.38 7.99 18.27
N GLY A 793 14.10 6.90 18.04
CA GLY A 793 14.47 6.50 16.68
C GLY A 793 15.32 7.59 16.00
N LYS A 794 14.82 8.12 14.86
CA LYS A 794 15.44 9.25 14.15
C LYS A 794 14.93 10.62 14.60
N GLN A 795 13.87 10.68 15.41
CA GLN A 795 13.25 11.93 15.84
C GLN A 795 13.88 12.43 17.14
N ILE A 796 14.17 13.73 17.19
CA ILE A 796 14.59 14.48 18.36
C ILE A 796 13.42 15.29 18.86
N VAL A 797 13.21 15.26 20.18
CA VAL A 797 12.22 16.08 20.88
C VAL A 797 12.97 16.90 21.93
N VAL A 798 12.86 18.22 21.83
CA VAL A 798 13.37 19.17 22.84
C VAL A 798 12.20 19.62 23.70
N THR A 799 12.44 19.81 24.99
CA THR A 799 11.40 20.18 25.96
C THR A 799 11.95 21.08 27.06
N GLY A 800 11.06 21.62 27.88
CA GLY A 800 11.35 22.39 29.09
C GLY A 800 11.28 23.90 28.93
N VAL A 801 11.38 24.62 30.05
CA VAL A 801 11.28 26.09 30.09
C VAL A 801 12.56 26.69 30.68
N VAL A 802 13.14 27.63 29.95
CA VAL A 802 14.33 28.39 30.36
C VAL A 802 13.97 29.84 30.69
N ALA A 803 14.67 30.44 31.64
CA ALA A 803 14.62 31.87 31.93
C ALA A 803 16.04 32.42 32.10
N ARG A 804 16.19 33.74 31.99
CA ARG A 804 17.47 34.39 32.28
C ARG A 804 17.61 34.66 33.79
N SER A 805 18.79 34.38 34.34
CA SER A 805 19.06 34.59 35.77
C SER A 805 18.79 36.04 36.20
N ALA A 806 18.11 36.21 37.33
CA ALA A 806 17.66 37.52 37.82
C ALA A 806 18.82 38.46 38.22
N GLN A 807 20.05 37.96 38.34
CA GLN A 807 21.21 38.77 38.73
C GLN A 807 21.70 39.75 37.64
N GLN A 808 21.19 39.65 36.40
CA GLN A 808 21.53 40.58 35.30
C GLN A 808 20.46 41.66 35.01
N ASN A 809 19.36 41.72 35.78
CA ASN A 809 18.26 42.67 35.55
C ASN A 809 18.51 44.07 36.15
N ASN A 810 19.71 44.38 36.63
CA ASN A 810 20.07 45.74 37.04
C ASN A 810 20.65 46.49 35.84
N GLN A 811 19.94 47.53 35.40
CA GLN A 811 20.11 48.23 34.11
C GLN A 811 21.46 48.93 33.84
N ASP A 812 22.49 48.82 34.68
CA ASP A 812 23.76 49.57 34.48
C ASP A 812 25.04 48.79 34.82
N TYR A 813 25.04 47.45 34.78
CA TYR A 813 26.27 46.69 35.08
C TYR A 813 26.53 45.59 34.04
N ASN A 814 27.54 45.83 33.19
CA ASN A 814 28.24 44.80 32.41
C ASN A 814 29.56 44.45 33.12
N PRO A 815 29.58 43.56 34.13
CA PRO A 815 30.82 43.21 34.81
C PRO A 815 31.70 42.18 34.07
N PHE A 816 31.32 41.71 32.89
CA PHE A 816 32.05 40.60 32.23
C PHE A 816 32.40 40.81 30.76
N GLY A 817 32.11 41.95 30.15
CA GLY A 817 32.50 42.21 28.75
C GLY A 817 31.90 41.22 27.75
N VAL A 818 30.79 40.57 28.10
CA VAL A 818 30.14 39.54 27.27
C VAL A 818 29.53 40.21 26.04
N ASN A 819 29.85 39.67 24.87
CA ASN A 819 29.41 40.23 23.58
C ASN A 819 27.89 40.02 23.42
N PRO A 820 27.09 40.98 22.90
CA PRO A 820 25.64 40.77 22.65
C PRO A 820 25.29 39.60 21.72
N SER A 821 26.30 39.05 21.04
CA SER A 821 26.21 37.82 20.25
C SER A 821 26.27 36.54 21.10
N GLU A 822 26.94 36.55 22.25
CA GLU A 822 27.08 35.41 23.16
C GLU A 822 25.83 35.21 24.03
N THR A 823 25.07 36.26 24.34
CA THR A 823 23.82 36.17 25.12
C THR A 823 22.66 35.45 24.40
N ARG A 824 22.86 35.04 23.14
CA ARG A 824 21.82 34.43 22.29
C ARG A 824 21.79 32.91 22.36
N LEU A 825 22.90 32.30 22.77
CA LEU A 825 23.03 30.85 22.88
C LEU A 825 22.39 30.37 24.19
N VAL A 826 21.33 29.58 24.05
CA VAL A 826 20.52 29.03 25.15
C VAL A 826 21.09 27.72 25.67
N ALA A 827 21.38 26.80 24.75
CA ALA A 827 21.88 25.46 25.05
C ALA A 827 22.55 24.83 23.82
N ARG A 828 23.21 23.68 24.01
CA ARG A 828 23.78 22.86 22.94
C ARG A 828 23.24 21.44 22.98
N LEU A 829 22.84 20.93 21.82
CA LEU A 829 22.43 19.55 21.65
C LEU A 829 23.64 18.59 21.70
N PRO A 830 23.50 17.40 22.30
CA PRO A 830 24.54 16.37 22.28
C PRO A 830 24.92 15.94 20.86
N GLU A 831 26.16 15.47 20.70
CA GLU A 831 26.64 14.89 19.45
C GLU A 831 25.74 13.72 19.00
N GLY A 832 25.42 13.67 17.70
CA GLY A 832 24.47 12.69 17.15
C GLY A 832 22.99 13.04 17.31
N MET A 833 22.67 14.24 17.79
CA MET A 833 21.32 14.84 17.83
C MET A 833 21.20 16.14 17.03
N HIS A 834 22.16 16.43 16.14
CA HIS A 834 22.18 17.67 15.37
C HIS A 834 21.29 17.57 14.12
N PRO A 835 20.63 18.67 13.71
CA PRO A 835 19.84 18.69 12.50
C PRO A 835 20.71 18.78 11.24
N ALA A 836 20.22 18.24 10.12
CA ALA A 836 20.93 18.28 8.83
C ALA A 836 21.05 19.70 8.23
N LYS A 837 20.19 20.62 8.65
CA LYS A 837 20.11 22.03 8.22
C LYS A 837 19.68 22.87 9.42
N THR A 838 19.98 24.16 9.41
CA THR A 838 19.47 25.08 10.44
C THR A 838 17.93 25.08 10.42
N LEU A 839 17.33 24.84 11.58
CA LEU A 839 15.89 24.79 11.77
C LEU A 839 15.42 26.03 12.53
N ARG A 840 14.19 26.47 12.24
CA ARG A 840 13.57 27.64 12.87
C ARG A 840 12.24 27.23 13.47
N PHE A 841 12.03 27.57 14.72
CA PHE A 841 10.81 27.29 15.47
C PHE A 841 10.29 28.59 16.08
N ASP A 842 9.00 28.84 16.00
CA ASP A 842 8.36 29.90 16.77
C ASP A 842 7.79 29.26 18.04
N THR A 843 8.23 29.74 19.20
CA THR A 843 7.99 29.14 20.52
C THR A 843 7.37 30.15 21.47
N LEU A 844 6.87 29.71 22.62
CA LEU A 844 6.27 30.60 23.61
C LEU A 844 7.34 31.46 24.30
N ASN A 845 7.15 32.79 24.27
CA ASN A 845 7.81 33.74 25.17
C ASN A 845 6.82 34.14 26.25
N THR A 846 7.15 33.86 27.52
CA THR A 846 6.35 34.35 28.65
C THR A 846 7.15 35.29 29.53
N ASN A 847 6.51 36.39 29.90
CA ASN A 847 6.79 37.04 31.16
C ASN A 847 6.00 36.24 32.20
N VAL A 848 6.67 35.40 33.00
CA VAL A 848 6.02 34.49 33.97
C VAL A 848 5.10 35.24 34.97
N LYS A 849 5.20 36.58 35.03
CA LYS A 849 4.32 37.47 35.82
C LYS A 849 3.27 38.26 35.01
N SER A 850 3.32 38.31 33.67
CA SER A 850 2.27 38.94 32.85
C SER A 850 1.68 37.94 31.86
N ASN A 851 0.37 37.72 31.96
CA ASN A 851 -0.37 36.69 31.22
C ASN A 851 -0.64 37.04 29.75
N ASN A 852 0.26 37.78 29.09
CA ASN A 852 0.18 38.10 27.67
C ASN A 852 1.23 37.25 26.91
N PRO A 853 0.85 36.10 26.33
CA PRO A 853 1.78 35.22 25.64
C PRO A 853 2.24 35.86 24.32
N GLY A 854 3.55 35.88 24.08
CA GLY A 854 4.13 36.21 22.78
C GLY A 854 4.77 34.99 22.13
N THR A 855 5.06 35.06 20.83
CA THR A 855 5.95 34.09 20.18
C THR A 855 7.37 34.64 20.07
N ILE A 856 8.35 33.77 20.25
CA ILE A 856 9.76 34.06 20.00
C ILE A 856 10.37 32.99 19.12
N ARG A 857 11.21 33.42 18.18
CA ARG A 857 11.93 32.51 17.31
C ARG A 857 13.09 31.86 18.07
N VAL A 858 13.22 30.55 17.91
CA VAL A 858 14.36 29.74 18.33
C VAL A 858 14.94 29.07 17.09
N GLU A 859 16.25 29.16 16.92
CA GLU A 859 16.98 28.53 15.82
C GLU A 859 17.86 27.40 16.36
N ILE A 860 17.83 26.24 15.69
CA ILE A 860 18.72 25.12 15.98
C ILE A 860 19.65 24.94 14.79
N TYR A 861 20.94 25.18 15.02
CA TYR A 861 21.97 25.13 13.99
C TYR A 861 22.47 23.70 13.76
N THR A 862 23.11 23.48 12.62
CA THR A 862 23.69 22.17 12.24
C THR A 862 24.81 21.69 13.16
N ASP A 863 25.36 22.58 13.99
CA ASP A 863 26.36 22.28 15.01
C ASP A 863 25.74 22.02 16.41
N GLY A 864 24.40 21.95 16.48
CA GLY A 864 23.65 21.67 17.70
C GLY A 864 23.39 22.89 18.59
N ARG A 865 23.83 24.10 18.23
CA ARG A 865 23.49 25.32 19.00
C ARG A 865 22.00 25.62 18.93
N ILE A 866 21.41 25.93 20.08
CA ILE A 866 20.05 26.45 20.21
C ILE A 866 20.15 27.95 20.54
N GLU A 867 19.70 28.82 19.64
CA GLU A 867 19.85 30.27 19.79
C GLU A 867 18.53 31.03 19.60
N VAL A 868 18.48 32.23 20.19
CA VAL A 868 17.44 33.23 19.94
C VAL A 868 18.00 34.33 19.02
N PRO A 869 17.48 34.50 17.79
CA PRO A 869 18.07 35.39 16.80
C PRO A 869 17.85 36.88 17.14
N GLY A 870 18.83 37.70 16.71
CA GLY A 870 19.14 39.02 17.26
C GLY A 870 18.27 40.24 16.93
N ASN A 871 17.08 40.06 16.37
CA ASN A 871 16.23 41.20 15.98
C ASN A 871 15.20 41.60 17.06
N ILE A 872 15.31 41.01 18.25
CA ILE A 872 14.43 41.25 19.40
C ILE A 872 15.31 41.85 20.51
N GLU A 873 14.87 42.94 21.14
CA GLU A 873 15.53 43.44 22.35
C GLU A 873 15.45 42.37 23.44
N ILE A 874 16.59 41.72 23.72
CA ILE A 874 16.69 40.57 24.63
C ILE A 874 16.25 40.94 26.06
N SER A 875 16.22 42.23 26.42
CA SER A 875 15.71 42.74 27.70
C SER A 875 14.24 42.40 27.97
N ASP A 876 13.44 42.11 26.95
CA ASP A 876 12.01 41.81 27.09
C ASP A 876 11.70 40.30 27.22
N VAL A 877 12.70 39.44 27.02
CA VAL A 877 12.55 37.97 27.04
C VAL A 877 12.89 37.43 28.43
N LYS A 878 11.86 37.16 29.24
CA LYS A 878 12.07 36.63 30.61
C LYS A 878 12.11 35.11 30.66
N SER A 879 11.34 34.41 29.82
CA SER A 879 11.39 32.95 29.71
C SER A 879 10.91 32.45 28.35
N ILE A 880 11.42 31.29 27.95
CA ILE A 880 11.13 30.64 26.67
C ILE A 880 10.78 29.17 26.93
N SER A 881 9.72 28.67 26.31
CA SER A 881 9.45 27.23 26.27
C SER A 881 10.13 26.59 25.06
N LEU A 882 10.88 25.53 25.29
CA LEU A 882 11.44 24.68 24.24
C LEU A 882 10.52 23.48 23.91
N SER A 883 9.38 23.36 24.59
CA SER A 883 8.42 22.26 24.39
C SER A 883 7.77 22.33 23.00
N GLY A 884 7.64 21.19 22.32
CA GLY A 884 7.06 21.09 20.97
C GLY A 884 8.08 21.15 19.84
N ILE A 885 9.35 21.44 20.13
CA ILE A 885 10.41 21.41 19.12
C ILE A 885 10.75 19.96 18.77
N THR A 886 10.49 19.57 17.52
CA THR A 886 10.84 18.25 17.00
C THR A 886 11.48 18.30 15.62
N PHE A 887 12.44 17.41 15.36
CA PHE A 887 13.10 17.27 14.06
C PHE A 887 13.79 15.92 13.90
N ASN A 888 14.22 15.56 12.69
CA ASN A 888 14.95 14.31 12.43
C ASN A 888 16.46 14.54 12.39
N VAL A 889 17.23 13.60 12.95
CA VAL A 889 18.68 13.51 12.74
C VAL A 889 19.02 13.00 11.34
N GLN A 890 20.23 13.28 10.87
CA GLN A 890 20.79 12.72 9.62
C GLN A 890 20.79 11.19 9.62
#